data_AF-A0A430FNK6-F1
#
_entry.id   AF-A0A430FNK6-F1
#
_cell.length_a   1.000
_cell.length_b   1.000
_cell.length_c   1.000
_cell.angle_alpha   90.00
_cell.angle_beta   90.00
_cell.angle_gamma   90.00
#
_symmetry.space_group_name_H-M   'P 1'
#
loop_
_entity.id
_entity.type
_entity.pdbx_description
1 polymer ?
#
loop_
_entity_poly.entity_id
_entity_poly.type
_entity_poly.pdbx_seq_one_letter_code
_entity_poly.pdbx_strand_id
1 'polypeptide(L)'
;MTRHASRRKIAAALAAASALCVALAGCAGTSSNTATSTTSSSTSTAKTTTAAVKDTATKTTIESTLNLKNNTDQAWTYQSDADAWVLSIVSAVTNPELPDQQGVSVAVPGAYVTGIDTDGDGTADTTAQTATSGTAVKGSLVIDYKATITSENGQTYTAATAPIIFTTGAAGYSSQNNQLASTQYAADGYIAMASGNRGKQSTVTDADGNTTYTGDAPLCLVDQKAAARYVKYNIMLGNLPGNVDRLVTTGGSGGGAHAAMFAATGNNEDYYDYLAEAGAVGVYKTTDGGWTSSVTINNTTKAISDGAWGTIAYSAITPLAQADMALAFEYYLDPDHEYSSDFQKKMAKYLAAEYMEYINGLNLKVKESAVGFDLNGDGDKKDTVKLTIEHDSGSKYKSTNGYHGTYLDLYLAEFEQNLQWYVDNLGYASGWTWFDKDGNALSDAEVAAMSTADKATAFLEGRYAKSSSSSDGMGRPGGAGGSGTPGDGNAPSGEPPSGEAPSGETPSGAAPNGGSSSSSSQTEVVGTPDAGTTQSSSGSQDSANYDSFSAMLAAYKSDIASVEQGDKYGNNIVELYDPLNYIGADGTDDPTWTRVVMGASEGDMSMFGSLNMEIAWLNAGVNATIEWQWDGGHVPSETLGESLSLTVDEMVGKYDKSAKKITKAKAETVTENGDATEATGTDISSWVKTKKSSKTTSGLSVSFTLAAAAAYRAKGASKAVPGFDVIDYGQEDYEFGNATQDARHWDKYVLAVLQEHEDELSPLFNAS
;
A
#
# COMPACT_ATOMS: atom_id res chain seq x y z
N MET A 1 14.55 17.30 -30.01
CA MET A 1 13.29 17.38 -30.79
C MET A 1 13.16 16.16 -31.69
N THR A 2 11.96 15.55 -31.69
CA THR A 2 11.50 14.33 -32.40
C THR A 2 11.92 12.95 -31.83
N ARG A 3 11.31 12.55 -30.71
CA ARG A 3 10.91 11.15 -30.41
C ARG A 3 9.52 11.00 -29.74
N HIS A 4 8.87 12.08 -29.29
CA HIS A 4 7.57 12.01 -28.60
C HIS A 4 6.30 12.11 -29.48
N ALA A 5 6.41 12.16 -30.83
CA ALA A 5 5.24 12.42 -31.69
C ALA A 5 4.60 11.16 -32.33
N SER A 6 4.90 9.93 -31.89
CA SER A 6 4.47 8.71 -32.60
C SER A 6 3.51 7.77 -31.85
N ARG A 7 2.99 8.12 -30.67
CA ARG A 7 2.08 7.23 -29.91
C ARG A 7 0.69 7.79 -29.62
N ARG A 8 0.18 8.69 -30.48
CA ARG A 8 -1.24 9.05 -30.52
C ARG A 8 -1.77 8.91 -31.94
N LYS A 9 -2.22 7.69 -32.27
CA LYS A 9 -3.19 7.33 -33.32
C LYS A 9 -3.11 5.82 -33.51
N ILE A 10 -4.08 5.09 -32.96
CA ILE A 10 -4.88 4.03 -33.60
C ILE A 10 -5.78 3.48 -32.48
N ALA A 11 -6.95 4.09 -32.34
CA ALA A 11 -8.17 3.42 -31.94
C ALA A 11 -9.20 3.74 -33.03
N ALA A 12 -10.08 2.79 -33.32
CA ALA A 12 -11.12 2.77 -34.36
C ALA A 12 -10.70 2.35 -35.78
N ALA A 13 -10.76 1.04 -36.04
CA ALA A 13 -11.36 0.51 -37.27
C ALA A 13 -12.04 -0.84 -36.99
N LEU A 14 -13.26 -0.95 -37.51
CA LEU A 14 -14.33 -1.90 -37.16
C LEU A 14 -14.09 -3.37 -37.56
N ALA A 15 -14.92 -4.20 -36.93
CA ALA A 15 -15.24 -5.59 -37.20
C ALA A 15 -15.62 -5.96 -38.65
N ALA A 16 -15.55 -7.29 -38.88
CA ALA A 16 -16.22 -8.13 -39.88
C ALA A 16 -15.49 -8.43 -41.21
N ALA A 17 -14.98 -9.68 -41.32
CA ALA A 17 -15.24 -10.53 -42.48
C ALA A 17 -14.88 -12.00 -42.17
N SER A 18 -15.92 -12.83 -42.12
CA SER A 18 -15.84 -14.29 -42.04
C SER A 18 -15.49 -14.92 -43.40
N ALA A 19 -14.87 -16.11 -43.32
CA ALA A 19 -14.90 -17.22 -44.29
C ALA A 19 -14.11 -17.11 -45.62
N LEU A 20 -13.09 -17.98 -45.74
CA LEU A 20 -13.01 -18.88 -46.89
C LEU A 20 -12.31 -20.20 -46.52
N CYS A 21 -13.02 -21.30 -46.73
CA CYS A 21 -12.59 -22.68 -46.57
C CYS A 21 -11.60 -23.11 -47.68
N VAL A 22 -10.60 -23.92 -47.33
CA VAL A 22 -10.18 -25.08 -48.13
C VAL A 22 -9.92 -26.26 -47.20
N ALA A 23 -10.66 -27.33 -47.40
CA ALA A 23 -10.57 -28.60 -46.70
C ALA A 23 -9.54 -29.53 -47.36
N LEU A 24 -8.92 -30.41 -46.56
CA LEU A 24 -8.75 -31.82 -46.90
C LEU A 24 -8.48 -32.66 -45.64
N ALA A 25 -9.14 -33.80 -45.61
CA ALA A 25 -9.51 -34.60 -44.45
C ALA A 25 -8.49 -35.69 -44.09
N GLY A 26 -8.55 -36.14 -42.83
CA GLY A 26 -7.99 -37.40 -42.34
C GLY A 26 -8.61 -37.78 -40.99
N CYS A 27 -9.62 -38.67 -41.04
CA CYS A 27 -10.35 -39.32 -39.92
C CYS A 27 -9.38 -40.12 -39.00
N ALA A 28 -9.65 -40.54 -37.75
CA ALA A 28 -10.70 -40.43 -36.75
C ALA A 28 -10.14 -41.08 -35.44
N GLY A 29 -10.66 -40.75 -34.26
CA GLY A 29 -10.35 -41.49 -33.03
C GLY A 29 -10.80 -40.78 -31.76
N THR A 30 -12.03 -41.06 -31.35
CA THR A 30 -12.69 -40.65 -30.09
C THR A 30 -11.94 -41.13 -28.85
N SER A 31 -11.76 -40.25 -27.86
CA SER A 31 -11.70 -40.59 -26.43
C SER A 31 -11.90 -39.35 -25.57
N SER A 32 -12.90 -39.42 -24.71
CA SER A 32 -13.23 -38.47 -23.64
C SER A 32 -12.04 -38.17 -22.74
N ASN A 33 -11.79 -36.89 -22.43
CA ASN A 33 -10.96 -36.52 -21.29
C ASN A 33 -11.47 -35.25 -20.60
N THR A 34 -11.73 -35.41 -19.31
CA THR A 34 -11.98 -34.41 -18.29
C THR A 34 -10.84 -33.40 -18.28
N ALA A 35 -11.13 -32.13 -18.54
CA ALA A 35 -10.14 -31.06 -18.51
C ALA A 35 -9.89 -30.61 -17.05
N THR A 36 -8.89 -31.21 -16.41
CA THR A 36 -8.20 -30.60 -15.26
C THR A 36 -7.47 -29.36 -15.73
N SER A 37 -7.84 -28.19 -15.17
CA SER A 37 -7.15 -26.92 -15.38
C SER A 37 -5.80 -26.94 -14.67
N THR A 38 -4.74 -27.23 -15.41
CA THR A 38 -3.37 -27.01 -14.95
C THR A 38 -3.06 -25.52 -15.03
N THR A 39 -3.08 -24.84 -13.89
CA THR A 39 -2.47 -23.53 -13.72
C THR A 39 -0.96 -23.71 -13.79
N SER A 40 -0.36 -23.20 -14.87
CA SER A 40 1.09 -23.06 -15.00
C SER A 40 1.53 -21.92 -14.09
N SER A 41 2.42 -22.19 -13.14
CA SER A 41 3.14 -21.16 -12.39
C SER A 41 3.92 -20.30 -13.37
N SER A 42 3.58 -19.01 -13.47
CA SER A 42 4.38 -18.03 -14.18
C SER A 42 5.66 -17.79 -13.41
N THR A 43 6.74 -18.48 -13.78
CA THR A 43 8.09 -18.09 -13.35
C THR A 43 8.41 -16.75 -14.03
N SER A 44 8.48 -15.68 -13.23
CA SER A 44 8.90 -14.34 -13.66
C SER A 44 10.27 -14.44 -14.33
N THR A 45 10.30 -14.30 -15.65
CA THR A 45 11.54 -14.44 -16.41
C THR A 45 12.05 -13.05 -16.74
N ALA A 46 12.99 -12.54 -15.94
CA ALA A 46 13.68 -11.30 -16.26
C ALA A 46 14.21 -11.38 -17.70
N LYS A 47 13.95 -10.34 -18.49
CA LYS A 47 14.32 -10.27 -19.91
C LYS A 47 15.84 -10.43 -20.02
N THR A 48 16.28 -11.58 -20.51
CA THR A 48 17.70 -11.86 -20.71
C THR A 48 18.11 -11.24 -22.03
N THR A 49 18.58 -9.99 -21.97
CA THR A 49 19.15 -9.30 -23.13
C THR A 49 20.43 -10.01 -23.56
N THR A 50 20.56 -10.36 -24.84
CA THR A 50 21.78 -10.99 -25.41
C THR A 50 22.94 -9.99 -25.59
N ALA A 51 22.66 -8.69 -25.48
CA ALA A 51 23.64 -7.63 -25.58
C ALA A 51 24.55 -7.59 -24.35
N ALA A 52 25.84 -7.34 -24.58
CA ALA A 52 26.83 -7.26 -23.52
C ALA A 52 26.60 -6.02 -22.64
N VAL A 53 26.99 -6.10 -21.37
CA VAL A 53 27.02 -4.95 -20.46
C VAL A 53 28.04 -3.93 -20.96
N LYS A 54 27.62 -2.67 -21.09
CA LYS A 54 28.44 -1.58 -21.65
C LYS A 54 29.65 -1.28 -20.79
N ASP A 55 29.48 -1.27 -19.47
CA ASP A 55 30.54 -1.01 -18.50
C ASP A 55 30.68 -2.19 -17.53
N THR A 56 31.48 -3.17 -17.94
CA THR A 56 31.73 -4.37 -17.12
C THR A 56 32.56 -4.06 -15.86
N ALA A 57 33.36 -2.99 -15.86
CA ALA A 57 34.16 -2.59 -14.71
C ALA A 57 33.26 -2.03 -13.60
N THR A 58 32.37 -1.10 -13.94
CA THR A 58 31.37 -0.57 -12.99
C THR A 58 30.47 -1.68 -12.44
N LYS A 59 29.99 -2.60 -13.31
CA LYS A 59 29.26 -3.80 -12.86
C LYS A 59 30.03 -4.59 -11.80
N THR A 60 31.29 -4.92 -12.08
CA THR A 60 32.14 -5.72 -11.18
C THR A 60 32.34 -4.99 -9.85
N THR A 61 32.58 -3.67 -9.88
CA THR A 61 32.72 -2.85 -8.68
C THR A 61 31.43 -2.87 -7.84
N ILE A 62 30.26 -2.64 -8.45
CA ILE A 62 28.97 -2.66 -7.75
C ILE A 62 28.71 -4.01 -7.10
N GLU A 63 28.84 -5.11 -7.87
CA GLU A 63 28.62 -6.47 -7.36
C GLU A 63 29.58 -6.85 -6.24
N SER A 64 30.84 -6.40 -6.31
CA SER A 64 31.84 -6.65 -5.29
C SER A 64 31.58 -5.82 -4.02
N THR A 65 31.21 -4.55 -4.15
CA THR A 65 30.93 -3.66 -3.02
C THR A 65 29.67 -4.06 -2.26
N LEU A 66 28.61 -4.45 -2.98
CA LEU A 66 27.32 -4.82 -2.39
C LEU A 66 27.21 -6.30 -2.01
N ASN A 67 28.27 -7.09 -2.19
CA ASN A 67 28.38 -8.41 -1.60
C ASN A 67 28.62 -8.27 -0.09
N LEU A 68 27.64 -8.64 0.72
CA LEU A 68 27.67 -8.50 2.18
C LEU A 68 28.92 -9.13 2.80
N LYS A 69 29.40 -10.27 2.28
CA LYS A 69 30.64 -10.92 2.75
C LYS A 69 31.88 -10.03 2.64
N ASN A 70 31.89 -9.09 1.69
CA ASN A 70 33.00 -8.14 1.52
C ASN A 70 32.87 -6.90 2.43
N ASN A 71 31.73 -6.71 3.10
CA ASN A 71 31.55 -5.65 4.06
C ASN A 71 32.17 -6.06 5.40
N THR A 72 33.35 -5.52 5.72
CA THR A 72 34.06 -5.80 6.98
C THR A 72 33.40 -5.19 8.22
N ASP A 73 32.44 -4.29 8.02
CA ASP A 73 31.70 -3.64 9.10
C ASP A 73 30.32 -4.26 9.34
N GLN A 74 29.93 -5.29 8.59
CA GLN A 74 28.71 -6.03 8.90
C GLN A 74 28.79 -6.57 10.34
N ALA A 75 27.71 -6.38 11.09
CA ALA A 75 27.58 -6.91 12.43
C ALA A 75 26.17 -7.44 12.66
N TRP A 76 26.06 -8.44 13.52
CA TRP A 76 24.81 -9.11 13.83
C TRP A 76 24.54 -9.03 15.33
N THR A 77 23.31 -8.67 15.69
CA THR A 77 22.85 -8.62 17.08
C THR A 77 21.83 -9.73 17.31
N TYR A 78 22.09 -10.60 18.28
CA TYR A 78 21.12 -11.63 18.68
C TYR A 78 20.08 -11.04 19.63
N GLN A 79 18.80 -11.30 19.36
CA GLN A 79 17.65 -10.98 20.19
C GLN A 79 17.07 -12.28 20.75
N SER A 80 17.34 -12.55 22.03
CA SER A 80 17.00 -13.84 22.68
C SER A 80 15.50 -14.03 22.95
N ASP A 81 14.75 -12.94 23.07
CA ASP A 81 13.30 -12.91 23.24
C ASP A 81 12.55 -13.37 21.99
N ALA A 82 13.03 -12.96 20.80
CA ALA A 82 12.46 -13.36 19.53
C ALA A 82 13.16 -14.57 18.87
N ASP A 83 14.26 -15.06 19.46
CA ASP A 83 15.22 -15.98 18.84
C ASP A 83 15.56 -15.55 17.40
N ALA A 84 16.23 -14.41 17.25
CA ALA A 84 16.53 -13.82 15.94
C ALA A 84 17.88 -13.10 15.90
N TRP A 85 18.53 -13.11 14.74
CA TRP A 85 19.71 -12.30 14.45
C TRP A 85 19.35 -11.12 13.57
N VAL A 86 19.76 -9.92 13.97
CA VAL A 86 19.47 -8.66 13.25
C VAL A 86 20.76 -8.08 12.69
N LEU A 87 20.79 -7.88 11.38
CA LEU A 87 21.90 -7.25 10.65
C LEU A 87 21.95 -5.75 10.98
N SER A 88 23.11 -5.24 11.36
CA SER A 88 23.40 -3.80 11.41
C SER A 88 23.07 -3.16 10.07
N ILE A 89 22.60 -1.91 10.06
CA ILE A 89 22.31 -1.19 8.82
C ILE A 89 23.54 -1.19 7.89
N VAL A 90 23.35 -1.61 6.64
CA VAL A 90 24.34 -1.57 5.56
C VAL A 90 23.80 -0.77 4.39
N SER A 91 24.67 -0.16 3.58
CA SER A 91 24.22 0.55 2.37
C SER A 91 23.60 -0.41 1.36
N ALA A 92 22.46 -0.04 0.79
CA ALA A 92 21.79 -0.80 -0.27
C ALA A 92 22.35 -0.48 -1.67
N VAL A 93 23.10 0.61 -1.80
CA VAL A 93 23.57 1.20 -3.06
C VAL A 93 25.03 1.66 -2.96
N THR A 94 25.74 1.79 -4.08
CA THR A 94 27.14 2.26 -4.05
C THR A 94 27.30 3.77 -4.07
N ASN A 95 26.28 4.51 -4.54
CA ASN A 95 26.29 5.96 -4.65
C ASN A 95 25.13 6.57 -3.85
N PRO A 96 25.09 6.40 -2.51
CA PRO A 96 24.04 7.02 -1.72
C PRO A 96 24.20 8.53 -1.74
N GLU A 97 23.12 9.22 -2.07
CA GLU A 97 22.98 10.66 -1.95
C GLU A 97 22.68 11.07 -0.51
N LEU A 98 21.84 10.29 0.18
CA LEU A 98 21.55 10.39 1.61
C LEU A 98 21.87 9.04 2.29
N PRO A 99 23.12 8.83 2.76
CA PRO A 99 23.55 7.57 3.36
C PRO A 99 22.67 7.08 4.52
N ASP A 100 22.15 8.02 5.32
CA ASP A 100 21.28 7.72 6.46
C ASP A 100 19.87 7.27 6.05
N GLN A 101 19.52 7.33 4.76
CA GLN A 101 18.22 6.94 4.21
C GLN A 101 18.31 5.85 3.13
N GLN A 102 19.51 5.48 2.67
CA GLN A 102 19.70 4.52 1.57
C GLN A 102 20.38 3.22 2.01
N GLY A 103 19.97 2.73 3.18
CA GLY A 103 20.44 1.49 3.78
C GLY A 103 19.34 0.45 4.00
N VAL A 104 19.76 -0.73 4.40
CA VAL A 104 18.91 -1.90 4.64
C VAL A 104 19.38 -2.69 5.85
N SER A 105 18.44 -3.28 6.56
CA SER A 105 18.64 -4.26 7.63
C SER A 105 17.75 -5.48 7.39
N VAL A 106 18.18 -6.62 7.92
CA VAL A 106 17.47 -7.91 7.81
C VAL A 106 17.48 -8.58 9.18
N ALA A 107 16.33 -9.11 9.58
CA ALA A 107 16.21 -10.00 10.72
C ALA A 107 15.96 -11.43 10.24
N VAL A 108 16.75 -12.37 10.74
CA VAL A 108 16.68 -13.78 10.38
C VAL A 108 16.38 -14.62 11.62
N PRO A 109 15.52 -15.65 11.52
CA PRO A 109 15.27 -16.56 12.63
C PRO A 109 16.55 -17.23 13.12
N GLY A 110 16.73 -17.26 14.44
CA GLY A 110 17.90 -17.80 15.14
C GLY A 110 18.15 -19.26 14.78
N ALA A 111 17.08 -20.05 14.66
CA ALA A 111 17.18 -21.46 14.27
C ALA A 111 17.84 -21.69 12.89
N TYR A 112 17.78 -20.73 11.96
CA TYR A 112 18.44 -20.83 10.65
C TYR A 112 19.95 -20.53 10.71
N VAL A 113 20.48 -20.12 11.86
CA VAL A 113 21.85 -19.62 12.01
C VAL A 113 22.58 -20.45 13.05
N THR A 114 23.68 -21.10 12.65
CA THR A 114 24.58 -21.80 13.58
C THR A 114 25.37 -20.81 14.44
N GLY A 115 25.72 -19.65 13.89
CA GLY A 115 26.33 -18.53 14.60
C GLY A 115 26.98 -17.54 13.63
N ILE A 116 27.86 -16.70 14.16
CA ILE A 116 28.63 -15.70 13.41
C ILE A 116 30.08 -16.17 13.26
N ASP A 117 30.55 -16.20 12.01
CA ASP A 117 31.94 -16.39 11.61
C ASP A 117 32.68 -15.04 11.69
N THR A 118 33.58 -14.91 12.65
CA THR A 118 34.27 -13.65 12.98
C THR A 118 35.66 -13.56 12.37
N ASP A 119 36.24 -14.68 11.93
CA ASP A 119 37.60 -14.74 11.37
C ASP A 119 37.66 -15.13 9.88
N GLY A 120 36.52 -15.53 9.29
CA GLY A 120 36.35 -15.85 7.89
C GLY A 120 36.69 -17.29 7.52
N ASP A 121 36.81 -18.20 8.48
CA ASP A 121 37.13 -19.62 8.23
C ASP A 121 35.91 -20.46 7.79
N GLY A 122 34.72 -19.87 7.81
CA GLY A 122 33.46 -20.50 7.43
C GLY A 122 32.79 -21.27 8.57
N THR A 123 33.30 -21.18 9.80
CA THR A 123 32.75 -21.78 11.01
C THR A 123 32.28 -20.71 11.99
N ALA A 124 31.34 -21.07 12.86
CA ALA A 124 30.77 -20.11 13.81
C ALA A 124 31.65 -19.98 15.05
N ASP A 125 32.11 -18.77 15.34
CA ASP A 125 32.84 -18.42 16.57
C ASP A 125 31.90 -17.99 17.69
N THR A 126 30.85 -17.25 17.33
CA THR A 126 29.82 -16.78 18.28
C THR A 126 28.47 -17.36 17.92
N THR A 127 27.99 -18.27 18.78
CA THR A 127 26.65 -18.89 18.68
C THR A 127 25.61 -18.07 19.42
N ALA A 128 24.31 -18.38 19.22
CA ALA A 128 23.22 -17.78 19.99
C ALA A 128 23.39 -17.99 21.52
N GLN A 129 23.98 -19.12 21.93
CA GLN A 129 24.20 -19.44 23.35
C GLN A 129 25.34 -18.65 23.98
N THR A 130 26.32 -18.24 23.17
CA THR A 130 27.49 -17.47 23.62
C THR A 130 27.35 -15.97 23.39
N ALA A 131 26.41 -15.56 22.52
CA ALA A 131 26.11 -14.16 22.27
C ALA A 131 25.51 -13.51 23.51
N THR A 132 25.94 -12.28 23.81
CA THR A 132 25.22 -11.43 24.76
C THR A 132 24.07 -10.78 24.00
N SER A 133 22.83 -11.09 24.38
CA SER A 133 21.63 -10.53 23.73
C SER A 133 21.73 -9.00 23.66
N GLY A 134 21.41 -8.42 22.50
CA GLY A 134 21.50 -6.98 22.27
C GLY A 134 22.91 -6.44 21.99
N THR A 135 23.94 -7.29 21.99
CA THR A 135 25.32 -6.89 21.64
C THR A 135 25.67 -7.31 20.21
N ALA A 136 26.19 -6.36 19.43
CA ALA A 136 26.59 -6.61 18.05
C ALA A 136 27.91 -7.41 17.96
N VAL A 137 27.93 -8.39 17.05
CA VAL A 137 29.09 -9.24 16.74
C VAL A 137 29.46 -9.03 15.27
N LYS A 138 30.68 -8.56 14.99
CA LYS A 138 31.17 -8.41 13.61
C LYS A 138 31.47 -9.77 13.00
N GLY A 139 31.02 -9.99 11.77
CA GLY A 139 31.25 -11.24 11.06
C GLY A 139 30.10 -11.65 10.15
N SER A 140 30.27 -12.79 9.48
CA SER A 140 29.29 -13.32 8.52
C SER A 140 28.39 -14.37 9.18
N LEU A 141 27.15 -14.52 8.71
CA LEU A 141 26.29 -15.61 9.16
C LEU A 141 26.83 -16.97 8.70
N VAL A 142 26.76 -17.96 9.59
CA VAL A 142 26.86 -19.38 9.24
C VAL A 142 25.45 -19.97 9.24
N ILE A 143 24.91 -20.23 8.04
CA ILE A 143 23.51 -20.62 7.84
C ILE A 143 23.35 -22.14 7.91
N ASP A 144 22.40 -22.63 8.72
CA ASP A 144 21.93 -24.01 8.68
C ASP A 144 20.73 -24.17 7.75
N TYR A 145 20.99 -24.55 6.50
CA TYR A 145 19.94 -24.81 5.50
C TYR A 145 19.06 -26.03 5.78
N LYS A 146 19.40 -26.86 6.78
CA LYS A 146 18.58 -28.02 7.18
C LYS A 146 17.65 -27.71 8.35
N ALA A 147 17.90 -26.63 9.07
CA ALA A 147 17.03 -26.20 10.15
C ALA A 147 15.63 -25.89 9.63
N THR A 148 14.63 -26.17 10.46
CA THR A 148 13.22 -25.96 10.13
C THR A 148 12.52 -25.19 11.23
N ILE A 149 11.64 -24.27 10.84
CA ILE A 149 10.68 -23.62 11.71
C ILE A 149 9.28 -23.95 11.21
N THR A 150 8.33 -24.16 12.11
CA THR A 150 6.92 -24.33 11.75
C THR A 150 6.16 -23.13 12.27
N SER A 151 5.50 -22.40 11.37
CA SER A 151 4.70 -21.22 11.71
C SER A 151 3.52 -21.59 12.61
N GLU A 152 2.89 -20.58 13.22
CA GLU A 152 1.70 -20.78 14.04
C GLU A 152 0.55 -21.46 13.28
N ASN A 153 0.47 -21.24 11.96
CA ASN A 153 -0.53 -21.85 11.08
C ASN A 153 -0.15 -23.28 10.64
N GLY A 154 1.02 -23.76 11.06
CA GLY A 154 1.49 -25.11 10.84
C GLY A 154 2.14 -25.33 9.48
N GLN A 155 2.64 -24.28 8.82
CA GLN A 155 3.47 -24.38 7.62
C GLN A 155 4.94 -24.48 8.03
N THR A 156 5.70 -25.39 7.41
CA THR A 156 7.12 -25.58 7.75
C THR A 156 8.02 -24.93 6.71
N TYR A 157 9.03 -24.20 7.18
CA TYR A 157 10.03 -23.50 6.39
C TYR A 157 11.45 -23.93 6.77
N THR A 158 12.36 -23.85 5.81
CA THR A 158 13.81 -23.91 6.00
C THR A 158 14.43 -22.56 5.67
N ALA A 159 15.70 -22.39 6.00
CA ALA A 159 16.47 -21.21 5.60
C ALA A 159 16.50 -20.97 4.07
N ALA A 160 16.21 -21.97 3.22
CA ALA A 160 16.14 -21.80 1.76
C ALA A 160 14.74 -21.48 1.23
N THR A 161 13.69 -21.76 2.01
CA THR A 161 12.29 -21.66 1.56
C THR A 161 11.50 -20.57 2.26
N ALA A 162 12.07 -19.95 3.30
CA ALA A 162 11.47 -18.89 4.08
C ALA A 162 11.05 -17.70 3.20
N PRO A 163 9.79 -17.24 3.29
CA PRO A 163 9.36 -15.96 2.74
C PRO A 163 10.17 -14.79 3.30
N ILE A 164 10.25 -13.71 2.52
CA ILE A 164 10.87 -12.44 2.92
C ILE A 164 9.75 -11.43 3.04
N ILE A 165 9.51 -10.91 4.25
CA ILE A 165 8.53 -9.85 4.49
C ILE A 165 9.25 -8.51 4.46
N PHE A 166 8.98 -7.71 3.44
CA PHE A 166 9.48 -6.35 3.32
C PHE A 166 8.40 -5.38 3.79
N THR A 167 8.62 -4.80 4.98
CA THR A 167 7.75 -3.72 5.45
C THR A 167 8.22 -2.42 4.81
N THR A 168 7.45 -1.93 3.85
CA THR A 168 7.73 -0.66 3.16
C THR A 168 7.49 0.49 4.11
N GLY A 169 8.49 1.37 4.17
CA GLY A 169 8.45 2.63 4.90
C GLY A 169 7.54 3.67 4.25
N ALA A 170 7.78 4.95 4.51
CA ALA A 170 7.14 6.10 3.84
C ALA A 170 5.70 6.41 4.25
N ALA A 171 5.41 6.40 5.55
CA ALA A 171 4.16 6.95 6.07
C ALA A 171 3.94 8.39 5.56
N GLY A 172 2.77 8.65 4.97
CA GLY A 172 2.46 9.93 4.31
C GLY A 172 3.42 10.33 3.19
N TYR A 173 4.07 9.37 2.50
CA TYR A 173 5.12 9.64 1.49
C TYR A 173 6.41 10.26 2.06
N SER A 174 6.60 10.21 3.37
CA SER A 174 7.75 10.82 4.04
C SER A 174 9.05 10.06 3.81
N SER A 175 10.17 10.78 3.90
CA SER A 175 11.48 10.14 4.03
C SER A 175 11.55 9.29 5.31
N GLN A 176 12.45 8.31 5.30
CA GLN A 176 12.67 7.43 6.43
C GLN A 176 14.16 7.14 6.59
N ASN A 177 14.66 7.42 7.79
CA ASN A 177 16.01 7.02 8.15
C ASN A 177 16.12 5.51 8.21
N ASN A 178 17.33 5.02 7.96
CA ASN A 178 17.67 3.62 8.08
C ASN A 178 17.31 3.11 9.48
N GLN A 179 16.73 1.92 9.51
CA GLN A 179 16.26 1.29 10.74
C GLN A 179 16.60 -0.19 10.73
N LEU A 180 16.68 -0.77 11.93
CA LEU A 180 16.86 -2.21 12.09
C LEU A 180 15.56 -2.92 11.73
N ALA A 181 15.68 -4.10 11.12
CA ALA A 181 14.52 -4.95 10.82
C ALA A 181 13.86 -5.47 12.11
N SER A 182 12.52 -5.51 12.10
CA SER A 182 11.72 -6.12 13.18
C SER A 182 11.95 -7.63 13.24
N THR A 183 11.94 -8.19 14.45
CA THR A 183 12.03 -9.63 14.70
C THR A 183 10.67 -10.32 14.79
N GLN A 184 9.57 -9.59 14.59
CA GLN A 184 8.20 -10.09 14.81
C GLN A 184 7.82 -11.33 14.01
N TYR A 185 8.45 -11.53 12.84
CA TYR A 185 8.15 -12.68 11.98
C TYR A 185 9.11 -13.87 12.17
N ALA A 186 10.05 -13.78 13.12
CA ALA A 186 11.05 -14.81 13.33
C ALA A 186 10.42 -16.14 13.79
N ALA A 187 9.40 -16.05 14.66
CA ALA A 187 8.67 -17.21 15.17
C ALA A 187 7.92 -17.98 14.06
N ASP A 188 7.45 -17.28 13.02
CA ASP A 188 6.83 -17.91 11.84
C ASP A 188 7.84 -18.48 10.84
N GLY A 189 9.14 -18.22 11.07
CA GLY A 189 10.22 -18.68 10.22
C GLY A 189 10.43 -17.82 8.98
N TYR A 190 9.91 -16.59 8.95
CA TYR A 190 10.11 -15.64 7.86
C TYR A 190 11.36 -14.79 8.09
N ILE A 191 11.89 -14.27 6.99
CA ILE A 191 12.93 -13.25 7.01
C ILE A 191 12.26 -11.89 6.99
N ALA A 192 12.59 -10.99 7.90
CA ALA A 192 12.09 -9.63 7.88
C ALA A 192 13.12 -8.67 7.28
N MET A 193 12.66 -7.74 6.46
CA MET A 193 13.49 -6.72 5.82
C MET A 193 12.92 -5.33 6.12
N ALA A 194 13.81 -4.40 6.46
CA ALA A 194 13.51 -2.98 6.57
C ALA A 194 14.57 -2.18 5.80
N SER A 195 14.14 -1.12 5.11
CA SER A 195 15.03 -0.16 4.48
C SER A 195 14.78 1.24 5.04
N GLY A 196 15.78 2.12 4.91
CA GLY A 196 15.48 3.54 4.81
C GLY A 196 14.90 3.86 3.43
N ASN A 197 14.46 5.10 3.24
CA ASN A 197 14.19 5.65 1.93
C ASN A 197 14.28 7.18 1.95
N ARG A 198 14.66 7.78 0.83
CA ARG A 198 14.33 9.18 0.56
C ARG A 198 12.81 9.32 0.43
N GLY A 199 12.33 10.54 0.49
CA GLY A 199 10.90 10.88 0.38
C GLY A 199 10.76 12.38 0.54
N LYS A 200 9.54 12.90 0.42
CA LYS A 200 9.30 14.35 0.44
C LYS A 200 10.13 15.11 1.49
N GLN A 201 10.57 16.31 1.10
CA GLN A 201 11.39 17.20 1.92
C GLN A 201 12.80 16.69 2.28
N SER A 202 13.22 15.51 1.80
CA SER A 202 14.63 15.15 1.84
C SER A 202 15.43 16.18 1.06
N THR A 203 16.46 16.74 1.70
CA THR A 203 17.29 17.79 1.12
C THR A 203 18.77 17.48 1.27
N VAL A 204 19.55 17.99 0.32
CA VAL A 204 21.01 18.09 0.42
C VAL A 204 21.41 19.55 0.38
N THR A 205 22.32 19.94 1.24
CA THR A 205 22.95 21.27 1.22
C THR A 205 24.37 21.14 0.73
N ASP A 206 24.69 21.84 -0.36
CA ASP A 206 26.05 21.85 -0.91
C ASP A 206 27.01 22.69 -0.04
N ALA A 207 28.31 22.67 -0.39
CA ALA A 207 29.33 23.42 0.33
C ALA A 207 29.16 24.95 0.25
N ASP A 208 28.39 25.43 -0.74
CA ASP A 208 28.08 26.85 -0.95
C ASP A 208 26.80 27.27 -0.19
N GLY A 209 26.12 26.33 0.48
CA GLY A 209 24.90 26.56 1.25
C GLY A 209 23.60 26.47 0.44
N ASN A 210 23.65 26.04 -0.82
CA ASN A 210 22.45 25.86 -1.62
C ASN A 210 21.76 24.55 -1.23
N THR A 211 20.46 24.64 -0.97
CA THR A 211 19.62 23.48 -0.65
C THR A 211 18.93 22.98 -1.91
N THR A 212 19.01 21.68 -2.16
CA THR A 212 18.34 20.99 -3.27
C THR A 212 17.45 19.89 -2.70
N TYR A 213 16.21 19.82 -3.15
CA TYR A 213 15.30 18.71 -2.82
C TYR A 213 15.72 17.44 -3.58
N THR A 214 15.80 16.33 -2.85
CA THR A 214 16.25 15.01 -3.34
C THR A 214 15.29 13.89 -2.91
N GLY A 215 14.11 14.29 -2.43
CA GLY A 215 13.10 13.40 -1.87
C GLY A 215 12.03 12.93 -2.85
N ASP A 216 11.84 13.69 -3.92
CA ASP A 216 10.65 13.64 -4.74
C ASP A 216 10.51 12.31 -5.50
N ALA A 217 9.29 12.01 -5.94
CA ALA A 217 9.02 10.85 -6.77
C ALA A 217 9.97 10.82 -8.00
N PRO A 218 10.58 9.67 -8.34
CA PRO A 218 10.26 8.34 -7.82
C PRO A 218 11.22 7.80 -6.73
N LEU A 219 12.00 8.66 -6.08
CA LEU A 219 13.23 8.25 -5.38
C LEU A 219 12.96 7.35 -4.16
N CYS A 220 11.86 7.55 -3.45
CA CYS A 220 11.46 6.68 -2.35
C CYS A 220 11.28 5.22 -2.82
N LEU A 221 10.54 5.00 -3.90
CA LEU A 221 10.32 3.67 -4.46
C LEU A 221 11.61 3.07 -5.05
N VAL A 222 12.47 3.90 -5.63
CA VAL A 222 13.79 3.50 -6.15
C VAL A 222 14.69 2.96 -5.04
N ASP A 223 14.74 3.64 -3.88
CA ASP A 223 15.55 3.19 -2.74
C ASP A 223 15.06 1.85 -2.19
N GLN A 224 13.73 1.67 -2.10
CA GLN A 224 13.11 0.40 -1.68
C GLN A 224 13.40 -0.74 -2.68
N LYS A 225 13.33 -0.47 -3.99
CA LYS A 225 13.72 -1.42 -5.05
C LYS A 225 15.20 -1.79 -4.96
N ALA A 226 16.08 -0.82 -4.72
CA ALA A 226 17.51 -1.07 -4.55
C ALA A 226 17.79 -1.95 -3.33
N ALA A 227 17.13 -1.69 -2.21
CA ALA A 227 17.22 -2.51 -1.00
C ALA A 227 16.77 -3.96 -1.27
N ALA A 228 15.65 -4.16 -1.98
CA ALA A 228 15.16 -5.49 -2.31
C ALA A 228 16.14 -6.26 -3.22
N ARG A 229 16.76 -5.58 -4.19
CA ARG A 229 17.84 -6.14 -5.04
C ARG A 229 19.04 -6.53 -4.19
N TYR A 230 19.45 -5.70 -3.23
CA TYR A 230 20.55 -6.01 -2.31
C TYR A 230 20.31 -7.29 -1.51
N VAL A 231 19.11 -7.43 -0.91
CA VAL A 231 18.75 -8.60 -0.10
C VAL A 231 18.70 -9.85 -0.97
N LYS A 232 18.00 -9.80 -2.11
CA LYS A 232 17.92 -10.95 -3.02
C LYS A 232 19.29 -11.35 -3.56
N TYR A 233 20.14 -10.40 -3.92
CA TYR A 233 21.52 -10.67 -4.35
C TYR A 233 22.30 -11.43 -3.27
N ASN A 234 22.22 -10.98 -2.02
CA ASN A 234 22.93 -11.61 -0.90
C ASN A 234 22.37 -12.97 -0.48
N ILE A 235 21.08 -13.22 -0.72
CA ILE A 235 20.50 -14.57 -0.62
C ILE A 235 21.07 -15.47 -1.72
N MET A 236 21.11 -15.02 -2.97
CA MET A 236 21.63 -15.81 -4.09
C MET A 236 23.14 -16.12 -3.95
N LEU A 237 23.89 -15.28 -3.25
CA LEU A 237 25.29 -15.51 -2.89
C LEU A 237 25.49 -16.49 -1.73
N GLY A 238 24.43 -16.78 -0.95
CA GLY A 238 24.50 -17.58 0.26
C GLY A 238 24.96 -16.82 1.51
N ASN A 239 24.92 -15.48 1.49
CA ASN A 239 25.23 -14.63 2.64
C ASN A 239 24.02 -14.43 3.57
N LEU A 240 22.81 -14.59 3.03
CA LEU A 240 21.55 -14.47 3.76
C LEU A 240 20.65 -15.69 3.48
N PRO A 241 19.84 -16.13 4.46
CA PRO A 241 18.76 -17.08 4.23
C PRO A 241 17.55 -16.39 3.57
N GLY A 242 16.64 -17.19 3.02
CA GLY A 242 15.39 -16.76 2.41
C GLY A 242 15.20 -17.31 1.00
N ASN A 243 13.98 -17.16 0.47
CA ASN A 243 13.65 -17.48 -0.90
C ASN A 243 13.40 -16.20 -1.70
N VAL A 244 14.25 -15.91 -2.69
CA VAL A 244 14.16 -14.70 -3.53
C VAL A 244 12.88 -14.63 -4.38
N ASP A 245 12.21 -15.76 -4.58
CA ASP A 245 10.93 -15.88 -5.29
C ASP A 245 9.72 -15.73 -4.34
N ARG A 246 9.93 -15.39 -3.07
CA ARG A 246 8.88 -15.21 -2.04
C ARG A 246 9.03 -13.91 -1.26
N LEU A 247 9.35 -12.83 -1.96
CA LEU A 247 9.30 -11.48 -1.38
C LEU A 247 7.84 -11.03 -1.30
N VAL A 248 7.38 -10.69 -0.10
CA VAL A 248 6.05 -10.12 0.16
C VAL A 248 6.22 -8.70 0.67
N THR A 249 5.60 -7.73 0.00
CA THR A 249 5.59 -6.34 0.48
C THR A 249 4.39 -6.07 1.38
N THR A 250 4.58 -5.25 2.40
CA THR A 250 3.50 -4.82 3.30
C THR A 250 3.76 -3.43 3.85
N GLY A 251 2.71 -2.67 4.13
CA GLY A 251 2.82 -1.35 4.73
C GLY A 251 1.46 -0.71 4.95
N GLY A 252 1.42 0.37 5.74
CA GLY A 252 0.21 1.14 6.03
C GLY A 252 0.27 2.54 5.44
N SER A 253 -0.87 3.08 5.00
CA SER A 253 -0.98 4.46 4.48
C SER A 253 -0.07 4.69 3.26
N GLY A 254 0.78 5.72 3.26
CA GLY A 254 1.84 5.91 2.25
C GLY A 254 2.78 4.70 2.13
N GLY A 255 3.04 3.97 3.22
CA GLY A 255 3.75 2.70 3.14
C GLY A 255 2.94 1.60 2.47
N GLY A 256 1.62 1.61 2.62
CA GLY A 256 0.72 0.74 1.86
C GLY A 256 0.70 1.10 0.37
N ALA A 257 0.75 2.39 0.04
CA ALA A 257 0.93 2.85 -1.33
C ALA A 257 2.24 2.31 -1.93
N HIS A 258 3.35 2.42 -1.20
CA HIS A 258 4.63 1.87 -1.63
C HIS A 258 4.64 0.33 -1.71
N ALA A 259 3.93 -0.38 -0.82
CA ALA A 259 3.79 -1.83 -0.93
C ALA A 259 3.04 -2.25 -2.21
N ALA A 260 1.98 -1.51 -2.58
CA ALA A 260 1.19 -1.73 -3.78
C ALA A 260 1.97 -1.33 -5.04
N MET A 261 2.58 -0.14 -5.07
CA MET A 261 3.39 0.34 -6.19
C MET A 261 4.61 -0.55 -6.42
N PHE A 262 5.31 -0.99 -5.38
CA PHE A 262 6.44 -1.92 -5.52
C PHE A 262 6.01 -3.20 -6.23
N ALA A 263 4.87 -3.78 -5.83
CA ALA A 263 4.32 -4.98 -6.44
C ALA A 263 3.85 -4.73 -7.88
N ALA A 264 3.21 -3.58 -8.14
CA ALA A 264 2.73 -3.20 -9.47
C ALA A 264 3.85 -2.92 -10.47
N THR A 265 5.06 -2.56 -10.02
CA THR A 265 6.15 -2.01 -10.86
C THR A 265 7.36 -2.94 -10.96
N GLY A 266 7.20 -4.22 -10.63
CA GLY A 266 8.28 -5.20 -10.59
C GLY A 266 9.08 -5.21 -11.90
N ASN A 267 10.41 -5.06 -11.82
CA ASN A 267 11.35 -5.08 -12.93
C ASN A 267 11.10 -4.10 -14.09
N ASN A 268 10.19 -3.13 -13.96
CA ASN A 268 9.89 -2.22 -15.06
C ASN A 268 11.09 -1.30 -15.38
N GLU A 269 11.42 -1.16 -16.67
CA GLU A 269 12.60 -0.41 -17.14
C GLU A 269 12.52 1.10 -16.87
N ASP A 270 11.32 1.65 -16.62
CA ASP A 270 11.14 3.07 -16.31
C ASP A 270 11.91 3.50 -15.05
N TYR A 271 12.18 2.57 -14.13
CA TYR A 271 12.95 2.83 -12.90
C TYR A 271 14.46 2.61 -13.04
N TYR A 272 14.92 2.06 -14.16
CA TYR A 272 16.31 1.57 -14.28
C TYR A 272 17.35 2.68 -14.40
N ASP A 273 17.01 3.83 -14.99
CA ASP A 273 17.91 4.98 -15.01
C ASP A 273 18.22 5.47 -13.58
N TYR A 274 17.21 5.55 -12.71
CA TYR A 274 17.38 5.93 -11.29
C TYR A 274 18.14 4.87 -10.48
N LEU A 275 17.80 3.58 -10.65
CA LEU A 275 18.49 2.48 -9.97
C LEU A 275 19.97 2.40 -10.36
N ALA A 276 20.28 2.63 -11.63
CA ALA A 276 21.65 2.64 -12.12
C ALA A 276 22.44 3.84 -11.62
N GLU A 277 21.82 5.02 -11.51
CA GLU A 277 22.45 6.22 -10.94
C GLU A 277 22.83 6.01 -9.47
N ALA A 278 21.90 5.45 -8.67
CA ALA A 278 22.18 5.08 -7.28
C ALA A 278 23.28 4.00 -7.17
N GLY A 279 23.52 3.22 -8.23
CA GLY A 279 24.45 2.10 -8.20
C GLY A 279 23.84 0.86 -7.54
N ALA A 280 22.55 0.62 -7.76
CA ALA A 280 21.86 -0.57 -7.32
C ALA A 280 22.41 -1.83 -8.04
N VAL A 281 22.48 -2.94 -7.32
CA VAL A 281 22.98 -4.21 -7.88
C VAL A 281 22.01 -4.78 -8.92
N GLY A 282 22.55 -5.29 -10.02
CA GLY A 282 21.80 -6.01 -11.04
C GLY A 282 21.25 -5.17 -12.18
N VAL A 283 21.24 -3.83 -12.09
CA VAL A 283 20.72 -2.94 -13.15
C VAL A 283 21.89 -2.31 -13.92
N TYR A 284 22.14 -2.77 -15.14
CA TYR A 284 23.29 -2.31 -15.93
C TYR A 284 22.91 -1.99 -17.37
N LYS A 285 23.47 -0.89 -17.90
CA LYS A 285 23.26 -0.49 -19.30
C LYS A 285 23.95 -1.47 -20.26
N THR A 286 23.28 -1.85 -21.34
CA THR A 286 23.83 -2.72 -22.39
C THR A 286 24.40 -1.91 -23.57
N THR A 287 25.22 -2.54 -24.40
CA THR A 287 25.91 -1.88 -25.52
C THR A 287 24.97 -1.37 -26.62
N ASP A 288 23.77 -1.90 -26.71
CA ASP A 288 22.69 -1.46 -27.62
C ASP A 288 21.83 -0.33 -27.03
N GLY A 289 22.14 0.14 -25.81
CA GLY A 289 21.41 1.21 -25.13
C GLY A 289 20.19 0.73 -24.34
N GLY A 290 19.94 -0.58 -24.25
CA GLY A 290 18.96 -1.15 -23.34
C GLY A 290 19.50 -1.36 -21.93
N TRP A 291 18.84 -2.24 -21.19
CA TRP A 291 19.18 -2.62 -19.82
C TRP A 291 19.27 -4.13 -19.66
N THR A 292 19.96 -4.55 -18.60
CA THR A 292 19.90 -5.90 -18.06
C THR A 292 19.55 -5.87 -16.58
N SER A 293 18.77 -6.86 -16.14
CA SER A 293 18.52 -7.17 -14.74
C SER A 293 19.21 -8.49 -14.35
N SER A 294 20.54 -8.47 -14.24
CA SER A 294 21.34 -9.67 -14.00
C SER A 294 22.62 -9.42 -13.21
N VAL A 295 23.04 -10.44 -12.45
CA VAL A 295 24.24 -10.43 -11.62
C VAL A 295 25.21 -11.56 -11.97
N THR A 296 26.47 -11.44 -11.58
CA THR A 296 27.46 -12.52 -11.71
C THR A 296 27.57 -13.34 -10.42
N ILE A 297 27.20 -14.62 -10.46
CA ILE A 297 27.33 -15.53 -9.33
C ILE A 297 28.05 -16.79 -9.79
N ASN A 298 29.13 -17.16 -9.09
CA ASN A 298 29.98 -18.30 -9.44
C ASN A 298 30.42 -18.30 -10.92
N ASN A 299 30.86 -17.13 -11.41
CA ASN A 299 31.25 -16.89 -12.81
C ASN A 299 30.14 -17.15 -13.84
N THR A 300 28.87 -17.14 -13.42
CA THR A 300 27.71 -17.31 -14.30
C THR A 300 26.75 -16.14 -14.14
N THR A 301 26.17 -15.70 -15.26
CA THR A 301 25.11 -14.69 -15.25
C THR A 301 23.83 -15.30 -14.69
N LYS A 302 23.24 -14.63 -13.69
CA LYS A 302 21.95 -14.99 -13.10
C LYS A 302 21.00 -13.80 -13.19
N ALA A 303 19.75 -14.05 -13.54
CA ALA A 303 18.71 -13.04 -13.45
C ALA A 303 18.50 -12.63 -11.99
N ILE A 304 18.21 -11.36 -11.77
CA ILE A 304 17.73 -10.84 -10.48
C ILE A 304 16.50 -10.00 -10.76
N SER A 305 15.54 -9.99 -9.82
CA SER A 305 14.28 -9.27 -9.96
C SER A 305 13.95 -8.50 -8.69
N ASP A 306 13.48 -7.26 -8.80
CA ASP A 306 12.83 -6.54 -7.70
C ASP A 306 11.29 -6.71 -7.72
N GLY A 307 10.75 -7.67 -8.47
CA GLY A 307 9.35 -8.04 -8.40
C GLY A 307 8.97 -8.66 -7.04
N ALA A 308 7.80 -8.31 -6.54
CA ALA A 308 7.18 -8.96 -5.39
C ALA A 308 6.49 -10.26 -5.82
N TRP A 309 6.52 -11.27 -4.96
CA TRP A 309 5.70 -12.46 -5.13
C TRP A 309 4.25 -12.20 -4.70
N GLY A 310 4.06 -11.39 -3.65
CA GLY A 310 2.75 -10.93 -3.23
C GLY A 310 2.81 -9.61 -2.45
N THR A 311 1.65 -9.02 -2.19
CA THR A 311 1.55 -7.77 -1.41
C THR A 311 0.33 -7.78 -0.50
N ILE A 312 0.48 -7.22 0.70
CA ILE A 312 -0.61 -6.90 1.61
C ILE A 312 -0.52 -5.40 1.92
N ALA A 313 -1.36 -4.59 1.27
CA ALA A 313 -1.31 -3.14 1.40
C ALA A 313 -2.45 -2.65 2.30
N TYR A 314 -2.12 -2.05 3.44
CA TYR A 314 -3.09 -1.51 4.39
C TYR A 314 -3.34 -0.03 4.10
N SER A 315 -4.60 0.35 3.87
CA SER A 315 -5.04 1.72 3.61
C SER A 315 -4.15 2.43 2.59
N ALA A 316 -3.87 1.76 1.46
CA ALA A 316 -2.93 2.24 0.47
C ALA A 316 -3.38 3.57 -0.12
N ILE A 317 -2.58 4.63 0.06
CA ILE A 317 -2.85 5.97 -0.49
C ILE A 317 -2.44 6.04 -1.97
N THR A 318 -2.94 5.12 -2.80
CA THR A 318 -2.70 5.06 -4.26
C THR A 318 -3.88 4.33 -4.92
N PRO A 319 -4.25 4.59 -6.19
CA PRO A 319 -3.59 5.40 -7.21
C PRO A 319 -3.83 6.92 -7.08
N LEU A 320 -2.75 7.71 -6.98
CA LEU A 320 -2.84 9.16 -6.81
C LEU A 320 -3.39 9.88 -8.05
N ALA A 321 -3.02 9.46 -9.26
CA ALA A 321 -3.39 10.11 -10.53
C ALA A 321 -4.92 10.21 -10.80
N GLN A 322 -5.75 9.50 -10.03
CA GLN A 322 -7.22 9.55 -10.11
C GLN A 322 -7.87 9.90 -8.76
N ALA A 323 -7.08 10.18 -7.73
CA ALA A 323 -7.54 10.18 -6.34
C ALA A 323 -8.54 11.31 -6.05
N ASP A 324 -8.30 12.53 -6.56
CA ASP A 324 -9.20 13.67 -6.37
C ASP A 324 -10.56 13.45 -7.02
N MET A 325 -10.57 12.94 -8.26
CA MET A 325 -11.80 12.57 -8.95
C MET A 325 -12.57 11.45 -8.24
N ALA A 326 -11.87 10.39 -7.81
CA ALA A 326 -12.48 9.25 -7.14
C ALA A 326 -13.08 9.63 -5.77
N LEU A 327 -12.37 10.47 -5.00
CA LEU A 327 -12.84 11.00 -3.73
C LEU A 327 -14.05 11.92 -3.93
N ALA A 328 -13.95 12.89 -4.84
CA ALA A 328 -15.05 13.77 -5.19
C ALA A 328 -16.29 12.99 -5.64
N PHE A 329 -16.11 11.94 -6.45
CA PHE A 329 -17.20 11.07 -6.88
C PHE A 329 -17.82 10.31 -5.72
N GLU A 330 -17.02 9.75 -4.80
CA GLU A 330 -17.51 9.06 -3.61
C GLU A 330 -18.36 9.99 -2.71
N TYR A 331 -17.90 11.22 -2.50
CA TYR A 331 -18.65 12.22 -1.72
C TYR A 331 -19.91 12.68 -2.46
N TYR A 332 -19.82 12.89 -3.76
CA TYR A 332 -20.93 13.37 -4.58
C TYR A 332 -21.98 12.28 -4.85
N LEU A 333 -21.67 11.00 -4.63
CA LEU A 333 -22.68 9.94 -4.65
C LEU A 333 -23.70 10.07 -3.53
N ASP A 334 -23.36 10.69 -2.40
CA ASP A 334 -24.30 10.99 -1.33
C ASP A 334 -24.89 12.41 -1.50
N PRO A 335 -26.19 12.55 -1.84
CA PRO A 335 -26.83 13.85 -1.98
C PRO A 335 -26.87 14.67 -0.69
N ASP A 336 -26.74 14.01 0.46
CA ASP A 336 -26.82 14.62 1.78
C ASP A 336 -25.44 14.94 2.38
N HIS A 337 -24.34 14.67 1.65
CA HIS A 337 -22.99 15.03 2.08
C HIS A 337 -22.84 16.56 2.21
N GLU A 338 -22.31 16.99 3.36
CA GLU A 338 -22.07 18.39 3.67
C GLU A 338 -20.65 18.79 3.27
N TYR A 339 -20.54 19.75 2.35
CA TYR A 339 -19.27 20.33 1.93
C TYR A 339 -18.99 21.62 2.72
N SER A 340 -17.72 21.94 2.94
CA SER A 340 -17.31 23.13 3.69
C SER A 340 -17.64 24.45 2.97
N SER A 341 -17.78 24.43 1.65
CA SER A 341 -18.14 25.58 0.82
C SER A 341 -18.95 25.20 -0.42
N ASP A 342 -19.64 26.18 -1.00
CA ASP A 342 -20.32 26.02 -2.30
C ASP A 342 -19.31 25.77 -3.44
N PHE A 343 -18.09 26.30 -3.34
CA PHE A 343 -17.01 26.03 -4.27
C PHE A 343 -16.64 24.55 -4.27
N GLN A 344 -16.37 23.96 -3.10
CA GLN A 344 -16.01 22.54 -2.98
C GLN A 344 -17.14 21.62 -3.46
N LYS A 345 -18.40 21.95 -3.11
CA LYS A 345 -19.58 21.22 -3.60
C LYS A 345 -19.67 21.26 -5.13
N LYS A 346 -19.37 22.41 -5.72
CA LYS A 346 -19.40 22.60 -7.18
C LYS A 346 -18.24 21.87 -7.86
N MET A 347 -17.03 21.93 -7.29
CA MET A 347 -15.87 21.14 -7.72
C MET A 347 -16.17 19.65 -7.68
N ALA A 348 -16.75 19.14 -6.58
CA ALA A 348 -17.08 17.73 -6.42
C ALA A 348 -18.04 17.23 -7.51
N LYS A 349 -19.03 18.04 -7.87
CA LYS A 349 -19.95 17.74 -8.99
C LYS A 349 -19.19 17.55 -10.32
N TYR A 350 -18.26 18.45 -10.64
CA TYR A 350 -17.55 18.40 -11.91
C TYR A 350 -16.51 17.28 -11.94
N LEU A 351 -15.76 17.11 -10.86
CA LEU A 351 -14.82 15.99 -10.71
C LEU A 351 -15.55 14.64 -10.71
N ALA A 352 -16.77 14.55 -10.19
CA ALA A 352 -17.59 13.34 -10.30
C ALA A 352 -17.97 13.01 -11.75
N ALA A 353 -18.26 14.04 -12.57
CA ALA A 353 -18.51 13.86 -14.00
C ALA A 353 -17.23 13.43 -14.73
N GLU A 354 -16.10 14.06 -14.42
CA GLU A 354 -14.79 13.68 -14.98
C GLU A 354 -14.42 12.24 -14.59
N TYR A 355 -14.69 11.81 -13.36
CA TYR A 355 -14.46 10.42 -12.92
C TYR A 355 -15.29 9.42 -13.72
N MET A 356 -16.57 9.72 -13.96
CA MET A 356 -17.43 8.90 -14.83
C MET A 356 -16.83 8.79 -16.24
N GLU A 357 -16.39 9.89 -16.84
CA GLU A 357 -15.77 9.90 -18.16
C GLU A 357 -14.46 9.12 -18.19
N TYR A 358 -13.61 9.29 -17.17
CA TYR A 358 -12.37 8.55 -16.97
C TYR A 358 -12.62 7.03 -16.94
N ILE A 359 -13.49 6.55 -16.03
CA ILE A 359 -13.80 5.12 -15.90
C ILE A 359 -14.38 4.54 -17.19
N ASN A 360 -15.31 5.26 -17.84
CA ASN A 360 -15.88 4.83 -19.11
C ASN A 360 -14.84 4.80 -20.24
N GLY A 361 -13.89 5.74 -20.22
CA GLY A 361 -12.78 5.87 -21.16
C GLY A 361 -11.75 4.74 -21.05
N LEU A 362 -11.53 4.21 -19.83
CA LEU A 362 -10.69 3.03 -19.60
C LEU A 362 -11.28 1.76 -20.26
N ASN A 363 -12.57 1.74 -20.59
CA ASN A 363 -13.27 0.59 -21.17
C ASN A 363 -13.09 -0.69 -20.36
N LEU A 364 -13.11 -0.56 -19.03
CA LEU A 364 -12.91 -1.66 -18.09
C LEU A 364 -13.92 -2.79 -18.32
N LYS A 365 -13.44 -4.01 -18.09
CA LYS A 365 -14.24 -5.21 -18.09
C LYS A 365 -13.80 -6.10 -16.94
N VAL A 366 -14.71 -6.90 -16.43
CA VAL A 366 -14.38 -7.94 -15.46
C VAL A 366 -15.04 -9.24 -15.88
N LYS A 367 -14.36 -10.34 -15.60
CA LYS A 367 -14.97 -11.65 -15.69
C LYS A 367 -15.67 -11.94 -14.36
N GLU A 368 -16.95 -12.26 -14.40
CA GLU A 368 -17.76 -12.53 -13.21
C GLU A 368 -17.18 -13.65 -12.34
N SER A 369 -16.60 -14.68 -12.97
CA SER A 369 -15.89 -15.75 -12.26
C SER A 369 -14.64 -15.30 -11.50
N ALA A 370 -14.05 -14.16 -11.87
CA ALA A 370 -12.85 -13.61 -11.23
C ALA A 370 -13.21 -12.77 -10.01
N VAL A 371 -14.18 -11.85 -10.15
CA VAL A 371 -14.70 -11.03 -9.03
C VAL A 371 -15.65 -11.84 -8.11
N GLY A 372 -16.21 -12.94 -8.61
CA GLY A 372 -17.08 -13.80 -7.83
C GLY A 372 -18.52 -13.31 -7.71
N PHE A 373 -19.01 -12.47 -8.63
CA PHE A 373 -20.40 -11.95 -8.63
C PHE A 373 -21.12 -12.23 -9.94
N ASP A 374 -22.44 -12.40 -9.85
CA ASP A 374 -23.36 -12.38 -11.00
C ASP A 374 -23.83 -10.93 -11.17
N LEU A 375 -23.12 -10.15 -12.00
CA LEU A 375 -23.36 -8.72 -12.17
C LEU A 375 -24.49 -8.46 -13.17
N ASN A 376 -24.73 -9.37 -14.11
CA ASN A 376 -25.81 -9.25 -15.10
C ASN A 376 -27.15 -9.85 -14.62
N GLY A 377 -27.14 -10.63 -13.54
CA GLY A 377 -28.30 -11.24 -12.90
C GLY A 377 -28.90 -12.42 -13.67
N ASP A 378 -28.12 -13.10 -14.51
CA ASP A 378 -28.60 -14.20 -15.35
C ASP A 378 -28.60 -15.58 -14.64
N GLY A 379 -28.04 -15.64 -13.43
CA GLY A 379 -28.00 -16.81 -12.57
C GLY A 379 -26.71 -17.63 -12.66
N ASP A 380 -25.71 -17.19 -13.41
CA ASP A 380 -24.36 -17.74 -13.34
C ASP A 380 -23.25 -16.68 -13.19
N LYS A 381 -21.99 -17.04 -13.47
CA LYS A 381 -20.81 -16.14 -13.28
C LYS A 381 -19.83 -16.30 -14.44
N LYS A 382 -20.32 -16.63 -15.62
CA LYS A 382 -19.47 -16.97 -16.77
C LYS A 382 -19.21 -15.78 -17.68
N ASP A 383 -19.93 -14.68 -17.50
CA ASP A 383 -19.85 -13.54 -18.40
C ASP A 383 -18.62 -12.67 -18.15
N THR A 384 -18.33 -11.88 -19.18
CA THR A 384 -17.40 -10.76 -19.09
C THR A 384 -18.22 -9.50 -19.24
N VAL A 385 -18.37 -8.76 -18.14
CA VAL A 385 -19.23 -7.58 -18.05
C VAL A 385 -18.39 -6.34 -18.31
N LYS A 386 -18.89 -5.45 -19.18
CA LYS A 386 -18.32 -4.11 -19.34
C LYS A 386 -18.72 -3.28 -18.14
N LEU A 387 -17.75 -2.63 -17.51
CA LEU A 387 -17.99 -1.72 -16.41
C LEU A 387 -18.22 -0.31 -16.96
N THR A 388 -19.37 0.28 -16.61
CA THR A 388 -19.73 1.65 -16.97
C THR A 388 -20.32 2.37 -15.78
N ILE A 389 -20.08 3.68 -15.73
CA ILE A 389 -20.82 4.62 -14.90
C ILE A 389 -21.77 5.39 -15.83
N GLU A 390 -23.04 5.45 -15.48
CA GLU A 390 -24.10 6.12 -16.19
C GLU A 390 -24.74 7.18 -15.29
N HIS A 391 -25.25 8.24 -15.88
CA HIS A 391 -25.89 9.34 -15.15
C HIS A 391 -27.27 9.65 -15.74
N ASP A 392 -28.32 9.59 -14.92
CA ASP A 392 -29.70 9.95 -15.25
C ASP A 392 -30.29 10.85 -14.17
N SER A 393 -30.64 12.07 -14.55
CA SER A 393 -31.23 13.09 -13.66
C SER A 393 -32.71 12.83 -13.32
N GLY A 394 -33.29 11.74 -13.84
CA GLY A 394 -34.62 11.27 -13.51
C GLY A 394 -34.78 10.84 -12.04
N SER A 395 -36.03 10.76 -11.59
CA SER A 395 -36.35 10.44 -10.18
C SER A 395 -35.86 9.08 -9.68
N LYS A 396 -35.50 8.15 -10.58
CA LYS A 396 -35.09 6.77 -10.23
C LYS A 396 -33.78 6.72 -9.44
N TYR A 397 -32.81 7.57 -9.79
CA TYR A 397 -31.46 7.56 -9.21
C TYR A 397 -31.15 8.86 -8.45
N LYS A 398 -32.18 9.60 -8.04
CA LYS A 398 -32.01 10.85 -7.30
C LYS A 398 -31.21 10.67 -6.01
N SER A 399 -31.36 9.52 -5.34
CA SER A 399 -30.64 9.21 -4.09
C SER A 399 -29.14 8.95 -4.27
N THR A 400 -28.64 8.97 -5.51
CA THR A 400 -27.21 8.82 -5.85
C THR A 400 -26.75 9.94 -6.80
N ASN A 401 -27.41 11.10 -6.71
CA ASN A 401 -27.22 12.24 -7.62
C ASN A 401 -27.29 11.88 -9.12
N GLY A 402 -28.04 10.84 -9.47
CA GLY A 402 -28.25 10.37 -10.84
C GLY A 402 -27.31 9.25 -11.29
N TYR A 403 -26.24 8.96 -10.53
CA TYR A 403 -25.24 7.96 -10.92
C TYR A 403 -25.69 6.53 -10.63
N HIS A 404 -25.44 5.64 -11.60
CA HIS A 404 -25.70 4.21 -11.59
C HIS A 404 -24.81 3.49 -12.61
N GLY A 405 -24.97 2.18 -12.81
CA GLY A 405 -24.26 1.41 -13.84
C GLY A 405 -23.45 0.25 -13.27
N THR A 406 -22.95 -0.61 -14.16
CA THR A 406 -22.33 -1.88 -13.79
C THR A 406 -21.05 -1.75 -12.97
N TYR A 407 -20.33 -0.62 -13.08
CA TYR A 407 -19.20 -0.32 -12.21
C TYR A 407 -19.65 -0.14 -10.75
N LEU A 408 -20.77 0.56 -10.55
CA LEU A 408 -21.34 0.78 -9.21
C LEU A 408 -22.07 -0.46 -8.68
N ASP A 409 -22.57 -1.32 -9.56
CA ASP A 409 -23.08 -2.65 -9.18
C ASP A 409 -21.96 -3.54 -8.64
N LEU A 410 -20.77 -3.53 -9.26
CA LEU A 410 -19.59 -4.23 -8.74
C LEU A 410 -19.15 -3.65 -7.39
N TYR A 411 -19.03 -2.32 -7.28
CA TYR A 411 -18.71 -1.66 -6.02
C TYR A 411 -19.66 -2.07 -4.89
N LEU A 412 -20.97 -2.06 -5.15
CA LEU A 412 -21.98 -2.45 -4.17
C LEU A 412 -21.87 -3.94 -3.79
N ALA A 413 -21.59 -4.81 -4.76
CA ALA A 413 -21.42 -6.24 -4.52
C ALA A 413 -20.19 -6.53 -3.64
N GLU A 414 -19.08 -5.84 -3.87
CA GLU A 414 -17.89 -5.91 -3.00
C GLU A 414 -18.19 -5.40 -1.59
N PHE A 415 -18.88 -4.27 -1.49
CA PHE A 415 -19.28 -3.67 -0.21
C PHE A 415 -20.15 -4.61 0.62
N GLU A 416 -21.12 -5.25 -0.02
CA GLU A 416 -22.00 -6.25 0.59
C GLU A 416 -21.23 -7.54 0.97
N GLN A 417 -20.35 -8.03 0.10
CA GLN A 417 -19.56 -9.24 0.36
C GLN A 417 -18.67 -9.06 1.58
N ASN A 418 -18.01 -7.90 1.68
CA ASN A 418 -17.16 -7.56 2.80
C ASN A 418 -17.96 -7.53 4.11
N LEU A 419 -19.14 -6.87 4.15
CA LEU A 419 -19.97 -6.91 5.37
C LEU A 419 -20.45 -8.33 5.70
N GLN A 420 -20.88 -9.07 4.69
CA GLN A 420 -21.37 -10.44 4.87
C GLN A 420 -20.28 -11.32 5.48
N TRP A 421 -19.03 -11.16 5.02
CA TRP A 421 -17.88 -11.86 5.59
C TRP A 421 -17.69 -11.51 7.07
N TYR A 422 -17.76 -10.23 7.46
CA TYR A 422 -17.66 -9.82 8.88
C TYR A 422 -18.73 -10.51 9.72
N VAL A 423 -19.98 -10.40 9.28
CA VAL A 423 -21.14 -10.96 9.98
C VAL A 423 -21.04 -12.49 10.12
N ASP A 424 -20.50 -13.18 9.12
CA ASP A 424 -20.29 -14.64 9.15
C ASP A 424 -19.09 -15.09 10.00
N ASN A 425 -18.16 -14.20 10.32
CA ASN A 425 -16.91 -14.51 11.02
C ASN A 425 -16.83 -13.97 12.46
N LEU A 426 -17.92 -13.46 13.05
CA LEU A 426 -17.96 -13.02 14.45
C LEU A 426 -17.74 -14.15 15.48
N GLY A 427 -17.66 -15.41 15.05
CA GLY A 427 -17.16 -16.50 15.88
C GLY A 427 -15.70 -16.32 16.32
N TYR A 428 -14.90 -15.59 15.52
CA TYR A 428 -13.49 -15.30 15.79
C TYR A 428 -13.27 -14.01 16.61
N ALA A 429 -14.34 -13.35 17.06
CA ALA A 429 -14.28 -12.12 17.87
C ALA A 429 -13.88 -12.41 19.33
N SER A 430 -12.74 -13.09 19.53
CA SER A 430 -12.19 -13.37 20.85
C SER A 430 -11.78 -12.06 21.54
N GLY A 431 -12.03 -11.96 22.85
CA GLY A 431 -11.73 -10.76 23.65
C GLY A 431 -12.65 -9.56 23.42
N TRP A 432 -13.60 -9.64 22.48
CA TRP A 432 -14.58 -8.58 22.29
C TRP A 432 -15.58 -8.56 23.44
N THR A 433 -16.02 -7.35 23.79
CA THR A 433 -17.10 -7.14 24.76
C THR A 433 -18.43 -7.00 24.05
N TRP A 434 -19.46 -7.72 24.46
CA TRP A 434 -20.82 -7.67 23.93
C TRP A 434 -21.77 -7.03 24.94
N PHE A 435 -22.71 -6.23 24.43
CA PHE A 435 -23.65 -5.45 25.24
C PHE A 435 -25.11 -5.82 24.95
N ASP A 436 -25.97 -5.69 25.96
CA ASP A 436 -27.43 -5.75 25.77
C ASP A 436 -27.96 -4.47 25.09
N LYS A 437 -29.29 -4.42 24.87
CA LYS A 437 -29.94 -3.26 24.22
C LYS A 437 -29.99 -2.00 25.09
N ASP A 438 -29.79 -2.15 26.39
CA ASP A 438 -29.78 -1.05 27.36
C ASP A 438 -28.33 -0.54 27.57
N GLY A 439 -27.33 -1.15 26.92
CA GLY A 439 -25.93 -0.76 26.98
C GLY A 439 -25.15 -1.41 28.12
N ASN A 440 -25.70 -2.42 28.80
CA ASN A 440 -24.98 -3.16 29.84
C ASN A 440 -24.13 -4.26 29.22
N ALA A 441 -22.90 -4.44 29.70
CA ALA A 441 -22.08 -5.57 29.30
C ALA A 441 -22.76 -6.89 29.68
N LEU A 442 -22.82 -7.84 28.74
CA LEU A 442 -23.37 -9.17 28.97
C LEU A 442 -22.47 -9.95 29.95
N SER A 443 -23.06 -10.87 30.72
CA SER A 443 -22.29 -11.83 31.50
C SER A 443 -21.66 -12.92 30.61
N ASP A 444 -20.62 -13.60 31.11
CA ASP A 444 -20.00 -14.76 30.42
C ASP A 444 -21.04 -15.82 30.04
N ALA A 445 -22.00 -16.09 30.93
CA ALA A 445 -23.07 -17.05 30.67
C ALA A 445 -24.00 -16.61 29.53
N GLU A 446 -24.23 -15.31 29.38
CA GLU A 446 -25.02 -14.75 28.28
C GLU A 446 -24.24 -14.79 26.97
N VAL A 447 -22.96 -14.42 26.97
CA VAL A 447 -22.09 -14.50 25.79
C VAL A 447 -21.92 -15.94 25.31
N ALA A 448 -21.70 -16.89 26.23
CA ALA A 448 -21.63 -18.31 25.91
C ALA A 448 -22.93 -18.86 25.32
N ALA A 449 -24.07 -18.21 25.59
CA ALA A 449 -25.38 -18.58 25.05
C ALA A 449 -25.71 -17.88 23.73
N MET A 450 -24.97 -16.84 23.32
CA MET A 450 -25.23 -16.12 22.07
C MET A 450 -25.04 -17.04 20.87
N SER A 451 -26.05 -17.09 20.01
CA SER A 451 -25.92 -17.68 18.68
C SER A 451 -25.08 -16.78 17.76
N THR A 452 -24.64 -17.32 16.62
CA THR A 452 -23.99 -16.52 15.58
C THR A 452 -24.90 -15.40 15.05
N ALA A 453 -26.22 -15.64 15.03
CA ALA A 453 -27.21 -14.63 14.66
C ALA A 453 -27.37 -13.51 15.70
N ASP A 454 -27.23 -13.85 16.99
CA ASP A 454 -27.28 -12.85 18.07
C ASP A 454 -26.05 -11.94 18.01
N LYS A 455 -24.86 -12.50 17.77
CA LYS A 455 -23.62 -11.74 17.56
C LYS A 455 -23.71 -10.86 16.32
N ALA A 456 -24.22 -11.40 15.21
CA ALA A 456 -24.45 -10.65 13.98
C ALA A 456 -25.40 -9.46 14.21
N THR A 457 -26.50 -9.68 14.91
CA THR A 457 -27.45 -8.60 15.23
C THR A 457 -26.81 -7.56 16.15
N ALA A 458 -26.07 -7.98 17.17
CA ALA A 458 -25.34 -7.08 18.07
C ALA A 458 -24.29 -6.25 17.33
N PHE A 459 -23.56 -6.85 16.39
CA PHE A 459 -22.60 -6.15 15.56
C PHE A 459 -23.26 -5.06 14.71
N LEU A 460 -24.35 -5.40 14.00
CA LEU A 460 -25.06 -4.45 13.14
C LEU A 460 -25.68 -3.28 13.93
N GLU A 461 -26.08 -3.53 15.19
CA GLU A 461 -26.62 -2.53 16.12
C GLU A 461 -25.53 -1.79 16.92
N GLY A 462 -24.24 -2.02 16.64
CA GLY A 462 -23.12 -1.36 17.33
C GLY A 462 -22.90 -1.82 18.78
N ARG A 463 -23.56 -2.89 19.24
CA ARG A 463 -23.56 -3.36 20.64
C ARG A 463 -22.34 -4.23 20.98
N TYR A 464 -21.16 -3.73 20.68
CA TYR A 464 -19.89 -4.39 20.98
C TYR A 464 -18.75 -3.38 21.20
N ALA A 465 -17.66 -3.85 21.77
CA ALA A 465 -16.37 -3.17 21.79
C ALA A 465 -15.27 -4.19 21.46
N LYS A 466 -14.34 -3.81 20.59
CA LYS A 466 -13.19 -4.66 20.22
C LYS A 466 -12.21 -4.74 21.39
N SER A 467 -11.50 -5.86 21.53
CA SER A 467 -10.48 -6.02 22.58
C SER A 467 -9.40 -4.95 22.45
N SER A 468 -9.02 -4.31 23.56
CA SER A 468 -7.85 -3.42 23.61
C SER A 468 -6.52 -4.18 23.46
N SER A 469 -6.48 -5.46 23.84
CA SER A 469 -5.28 -6.29 23.91
C SER A 469 -4.71 -6.77 22.57
N SER A 470 -5.31 -6.41 21.43
CA SER A 470 -4.71 -6.63 20.11
C SER A 470 -3.70 -5.54 19.72
N SER A 471 -3.48 -4.52 20.55
CA SER A 471 -2.45 -3.49 20.33
C SER A 471 -1.04 -3.88 20.77
N ASP A 472 -0.89 -4.88 21.63
CA ASP A 472 0.37 -5.12 22.36
C ASP A 472 1.18 -6.33 21.86
N GLY A 473 0.78 -6.95 20.74
CA GLY A 473 1.45 -8.14 20.21
C GLY A 473 1.65 -8.20 18.69
N MET A 474 0.92 -7.40 17.91
CA MET A 474 1.08 -7.30 16.46
C MET A 474 1.33 -5.83 16.13
N GLY A 475 2.57 -5.47 15.82
CA GLY A 475 2.91 -4.11 15.41
C GLY A 475 2.00 -3.69 14.27
N ARG A 476 1.31 -2.55 14.42
CA ARG A 476 0.54 -1.92 13.32
C ARG A 476 1.44 -1.93 12.08
N PRO A 477 0.97 -2.38 10.90
CA PRO A 477 1.73 -2.28 9.66
C PRO A 477 2.04 -0.79 9.40
N GLY A 478 3.20 -0.31 9.84
CA GLY A 478 3.53 1.13 9.94
C GLY A 478 4.23 1.56 11.24
N GLY A 479 4.39 0.68 12.23
CA GLY A 479 5.10 0.97 13.48
C GLY A 479 6.62 1.01 13.33
N ALA A 480 7.16 2.08 12.76
CA ALA A 480 8.48 2.58 13.17
C ALA A 480 8.24 3.56 14.32
N GLY A 481 8.92 3.36 15.46
CA GLY A 481 8.70 4.15 16.67
C GLY A 481 8.69 5.65 16.40
N GLY A 482 7.53 6.28 16.61
CA GLY A 482 7.30 7.71 16.46
C GLY A 482 6.22 8.13 17.45
N SER A 483 6.54 9.15 18.25
CA SER A 483 5.72 9.72 19.32
C SER A 483 4.29 10.06 18.88
N GLY A 484 3.35 9.80 19.78
CA GLY A 484 1.91 9.78 19.52
C GLY A 484 1.28 11.06 18.97
N THR A 485 0.24 10.86 18.20
CA THR A 485 -0.91 11.77 18.08
C THR A 485 -2.05 11.20 18.93
N PRO A 486 -2.52 11.92 19.98
CA PRO A 486 -3.71 11.50 20.74
C PRO A 486 -4.98 11.94 20.02
N GLY A 487 -5.97 11.04 19.98
CA GLY A 487 -7.35 11.41 19.70
C GLY A 487 -7.93 12.32 20.80
N ASP A 488 -8.89 13.15 20.39
CA ASP A 488 -9.60 14.11 21.23
C ASP A 488 -10.30 13.46 22.43
N GLY A 489 -10.04 13.99 23.64
CA GLY A 489 -10.77 13.64 24.85
C GLY A 489 -10.12 14.10 26.16
N ASN A 490 -10.52 15.27 26.66
CA ASN A 490 -10.42 15.79 28.05
C ASN A 490 -9.19 15.42 28.91
N ALA A 491 -8.30 16.41 29.11
CA ALA A 491 -7.19 16.37 30.06
C ALA A 491 -7.63 16.52 31.54
N PRO A 492 -6.98 15.78 32.46
CA PRO A 492 -6.59 16.33 33.75
C PRO A 492 -5.06 16.34 33.92
N SER A 493 -4.57 17.43 34.49
CA SER A 493 -3.17 17.78 34.75
C SER A 493 -2.44 16.84 35.73
N GLY A 494 -1.21 16.45 35.39
CA GLY A 494 -0.24 15.88 36.33
C GLY A 494 1.19 15.89 35.77
N GLU A 495 2.13 16.55 36.47
CA GLU A 495 3.57 16.62 36.13
C GLU A 495 4.26 15.24 36.19
N PRO A 496 5.23 14.95 35.29
CA PRO A 496 6.17 13.86 35.48
C PRO A 496 7.52 14.34 36.08
N PRO A 497 8.25 13.46 36.80
CA PRO A 497 9.42 13.80 37.59
C PRO A 497 10.76 13.72 36.83
N SER A 498 11.75 14.42 37.38
CA SER A 498 13.13 14.60 36.94
C SER A 498 13.99 13.32 36.92
N GLY A 499 14.77 13.13 35.85
CA GLY A 499 15.87 12.16 35.78
C GLY A 499 16.86 12.50 34.66
N GLU A 500 18.12 12.70 35.02
CA GLU A 500 19.22 13.23 34.19
C GLU A 500 19.78 12.23 33.16
N ALA A 501 20.21 12.74 32.00
CA ALA A 501 21.20 12.12 31.13
C ALA A 501 22.22 13.17 30.64
N PRO A 502 23.50 12.79 30.38
CA PRO A 502 24.63 13.72 30.46
C PRO A 502 25.07 14.38 29.14
N SER A 503 25.47 15.63 29.31
CA SER A 503 26.33 16.55 28.55
C SER A 503 26.98 16.13 27.22
N GLY A 504 26.68 16.91 26.17
CA GLY A 504 27.55 17.20 25.03
C GLY A 504 27.21 18.60 24.49
N GLU A 505 28.16 19.51 24.56
CA GLU A 505 27.99 20.97 24.42
C GLU A 505 27.68 21.43 22.97
N THR A 506 26.71 22.33 22.82
CA THR A 506 26.68 23.31 21.71
C THR A 506 26.45 24.72 22.26
N PRO A 507 27.14 25.76 21.76
CA PRO A 507 27.24 27.04 22.44
C PRO A 507 26.04 27.97 22.23
N SER A 508 25.81 28.72 23.29
CA SER A 508 24.81 29.77 23.55
C SER A 508 24.64 30.86 22.48
N GLY A 509 23.38 31.24 22.26
CA GLY A 509 22.96 32.57 21.83
C GLY A 509 21.59 32.88 22.41
N ALA A 510 21.55 33.78 23.38
CA ALA A 510 20.40 34.06 24.24
C ALA A 510 19.22 34.74 23.52
N ALA A 511 17.98 34.35 23.87
CA ALA A 511 16.79 35.17 23.70
C ALA A 511 16.21 35.53 25.09
N PRO A 512 15.87 36.80 25.36
CA PRO A 512 15.20 37.17 26.59
C PRO A 512 13.68 36.95 26.49
N ASN A 513 13.12 36.65 27.66
CA ASN A 513 11.72 36.34 27.91
C ASN A 513 10.83 37.59 27.93
N GLY A 514 9.58 37.50 27.43
CA GLY A 514 8.47 38.34 27.89
C GLY A 514 7.46 38.83 26.85
N GLY A 515 6.19 38.46 27.06
CA GLY A 515 5.08 39.42 26.96
C GLY A 515 4.06 39.23 25.83
N SER A 516 2.86 38.79 26.19
CA SER A 516 1.64 38.81 25.37
C SER A 516 1.19 40.23 25.00
N SER A 517 0.92 40.49 23.70
CA SER A 517 -0.23 41.31 23.25
C SER A 517 -0.42 41.26 21.72
N SER A 518 -1.68 41.23 21.30
CA SER A 518 -2.21 41.31 19.93
C SER A 518 -1.72 42.50 19.08
N SER A 519 -1.36 42.25 17.81
CA SER A 519 -1.87 43.00 16.64
C SER A 519 -1.33 42.44 15.32
N SER A 520 -2.20 42.38 14.33
CA SER A 520 -2.01 42.22 12.88
C SER A 520 -0.62 42.59 12.29
N SER A 521 -0.01 41.64 11.58
CA SER A 521 0.78 41.86 10.36
C SER A 521 0.93 40.54 9.59
N GLN A 522 0.60 40.59 8.30
CA GLN A 522 0.84 39.54 7.30
C GLN A 522 2.30 39.08 7.30
N THR A 523 2.52 37.76 7.21
CA THR A 523 3.34 37.02 6.21
C THR A 523 3.74 35.66 6.79
N GLU A 524 3.62 34.61 5.97
CA GLU A 524 4.15 33.24 6.19
C GLU A 524 3.50 32.43 7.33
N VAL A 525 2.37 31.78 7.02
CA VAL A 525 1.99 30.51 7.66
C VAL A 525 1.73 29.52 6.52
N VAL A 526 2.81 29.10 5.85
CA VAL A 526 2.82 27.83 5.13
C VAL A 526 2.73 26.72 6.17
N GLY A 527 1.71 25.88 6.08
CA GLY A 527 1.53 24.77 7.00
C GLY A 527 2.74 23.86 6.98
N THR A 528 3.39 23.70 8.12
CA THR A 528 4.35 22.61 8.31
C THR A 528 3.58 21.29 8.33
N PRO A 529 4.07 20.21 7.69
CA PRO A 529 3.35 18.93 7.55
C PRO A 529 2.88 18.24 8.83
N ASP A 530 3.40 18.59 10.01
CA ASP A 530 2.88 18.10 11.30
C ASP A 530 1.44 18.57 11.61
N ALA A 531 0.92 19.56 10.87
CA ALA A 531 -0.37 20.19 11.14
C ALA A 531 -1.55 19.68 10.28
N GLY A 532 -1.33 18.72 9.36
CA GLY A 532 -2.34 18.39 8.35
C GLY A 532 -2.51 19.52 7.32
N THR A 533 -3.34 19.30 6.30
CA THR A 533 -3.61 20.27 5.22
C THR A 533 -4.10 21.60 5.81
N THR A 534 -3.58 22.75 5.34
CA THR A 534 -4.09 24.08 5.75
C THR A 534 -5.47 24.39 5.16
N GLN A 535 -5.91 23.64 4.13
CA GLN A 535 -7.29 23.72 3.64
C GLN A 535 -8.22 23.12 4.71
N SER A 536 -8.93 24.00 5.41
CA SER A 536 -9.85 23.58 6.47
C SER A 536 -11.02 22.80 5.87
N SER A 537 -11.23 21.57 6.30
CA SER A 537 -12.49 20.83 6.10
C SER A 537 -13.65 21.44 6.92
N SER A 538 -13.39 22.43 7.77
CA SER A 538 -14.35 23.06 8.68
C SER A 538 -14.47 24.58 8.53
N GLY A 539 -13.89 25.17 7.47
CA GLY A 539 -13.89 26.61 7.20
C GLY A 539 -14.59 26.95 5.89
N SER A 540 -15.21 28.13 5.81
CA SER A 540 -15.85 28.63 4.58
C SER A 540 -14.85 29.20 3.55
N GLN A 541 -13.56 29.25 3.90
CA GLN A 541 -12.50 29.74 3.03
C GLN A 541 -11.83 28.55 2.34
N ASP A 542 -11.82 28.55 1.00
CA ASP A 542 -11.24 27.50 0.16
C ASP A 542 -9.72 27.52 0.15
N SER A 543 -9.13 28.72 0.21
CA SER A 543 -7.67 28.93 0.17
C SER A 543 -7.24 30.12 1.02
N ALA A 544 -6.20 29.91 1.81
CA ALA A 544 -5.46 30.96 2.50
C ALA A 544 -4.29 31.51 1.66
N ASN A 545 -3.77 30.73 0.69
CA ASN A 545 -2.59 31.10 -0.09
C ASN A 545 -2.92 31.97 -1.31
N TYR A 546 -4.15 31.92 -1.82
CA TYR A 546 -4.55 32.62 -3.04
C TYR A 546 -5.67 33.63 -2.79
N ASP A 547 -5.36 34.91 -3.04
CA ASP A 547 -6.33 36.01 -2.97
C ASP A 547 -7.42 35.95 -4.07
N SER A 548 -7.23 35.13 -5.12
CA SER A 548 -8.19 35.00 -6.22
C SER A 548 -8.09 33.66 -6.95
N PHE A 549 -9.21 33.24 -7.54
CA PHE A 549 -9.27 32.05 -8.41
C PHE A 549 -8.25 32.10 -9.55
N SER A 550 -8.05 33.27 -10.16
CA SER A 550 -7.10 33.43 -11.28
C SER A 550 -5.65 33.20 -10.84
N ALA A 551 -5.27 33.61 -9.63
CA ALA A 551 -3.94 33.38 -9.08
C ALA A 551 -3.71 31.89 -8.79
N MET A 552 -4.68 31.23 -8.16
CA MET A 552 -4.67 29.78 -7.94
C MET A 552 -4.57 29.02 -9.27
N LEU A 553 -5.44 29.32 -10.25
CA LEU A 553 -5.43 28.66 -11.55
C LEU A 553 -4.09 28.85 -12.30
N ALA A 554 -3.45 30.01 -12.14
CA ALA A 554 -2.13 30.24 -12.72
C ALA A 554 -1.04 29.36 -12.08
N ALA A 555 -1.13 29.09 -10.78
CA ALA A 555 -0.22 28.17 -10.08
C ALA A 555 -0.39 26.73 -10.59
N TYR A 556 -1.62 26.19 -10.58
CA TYR A 556 -1.91 24.86 -11.14
C TYR A 556 -1.40 24.71 -12.59
N LYS A 557 -1.63 25.71 -13.45
CA LYS A 557 -1.14 25.71 -14.85
C LYS A 557 0.39 25.64 -14.93
N SER A 558 1.09 26.39 -14.08
CA SER A 558 2.55 26.46 -14.08
C SER A 558 3.16 25.14 -13.59
N ASP A 559 2.66 24.64 -12.47
CA ASP A 559 3.16 23.44 -11.82
C ASP A 559 2.92 22.19 -12.68
N ILE A 560 1.69 21.99 -13.17
CA ILE A 560 1.36 20.83 -14.00
C ILE A 560 2.12 20.88 -15.33
N ALA A 561 2.30 22.06 -15.94
CA ALA A 561 3.14 22.18 -17.13
C ALA A 561 4.62 21.83 -16.85
N SER A 562 5.10 22.03 -15.62
CA SER A 562 6.43 21.58 -15.18
C SER A 562 6.48 20.06 -14.98
N VAL A 563 5.45 19.46 -14.38
CA VAL A 563 5.33 18.00 -14.23
C VAL A 563 5.25 17.31 -15.60
N GLU A 564 4.49 17.87 -16.56
CA GLU A 564 4.34 17.34 -17.92
C GLU A 564 5.61 17.42 -18.77
N GLN A 565 6.54 18.33 -18.45
CA GLN A 565 7.86 18.38 -19.11
C GLN A 565 8.72 17.16 -18.76
N GLY A 566 8.40 16.49 -17.66
CA GLY A 566 9.11 15.36 -17.13
C GLY A 566 10.37 15.74 -16.36
N ASP A 567 10.93 14.75 -15.69
CA ASP A 567 12.16 14.88 -14.92
C ASP A 567 13.41 14.86 -15.83
N LYS A 568 14.61 14.72 -15.24
CA LYS A 568 15.87 14.66 -15.98
C LYS A 568 15.97 13.48 -16.96
N TYR A 569 15.15 12.43 -16.79
CA TYR A 569 15.06 11.29 -17.71
C TYR A 569 13.91 11.44 -18.72
N GLY A 570 13.09 12.49 -18.59
CA GLY A 570 11.94 12.77 -19.44
C GLY A 570 10.68 12.01 -19.00
N ASN A 571 10.66 11.48 -17.77
CA ASN A 571 9.51 10.77 -17.24
C ASN A 571 8.57 11.72 -16.50
N ASN A 572 7.27 11.51 -16.65
CA ASN A 572 6.29 12.18 -15.80
C ASN A 572 6.23 11.47 -14.45
N ILE A 573 6.63 12.15 -13.38
CA ILE A 573 6.77 11.57 -12.05
C ILE A 573 5.43 11.12 -11.42
N VAL A 574 4.31 11.73 -11.80
CA VAL A 574 2.97 11.31 -11.36
C VAL A 574 2.60 9.98 -12.01
N GLU A 575 2.86 9.86 -13.32
CA GLU A 575 2.60 8.63 -14.07
C GLU A 575 3.52 7.49 -13.62
N LEU A 576 4.74 7.79 -13.16
CA LEU A 576 5.65 6.82 -12.52
C LEU A 576 5.12 6.30 -11.17
N TYR A 577 4.21 7.03 -10.52
CA TYR A 577 3.64 6.68 -9.21
C TYR A 577 2.18 6.23 -9.31
N ASP A 578 1.67 6.04 -10.53
CA ASP A 578 0.38 5.42 -10.77
C ASP A 578 0.55 3.91 -11.00
N PRO A 579 0.21 3.04 -10.03
CA PRO A 579 0.32 1.60 -10.22
C PRO A 579 -0.53 1.08 -11.39
N LEU A 580 -1.61 1.76 -11.77
CA LEU A 580 -2.49 1.32 -12.87
C LEU A 580 -1.79 1.36 -14.24
N ASN A 581 -0.74 2.17 -14.39
CA ASN A 581 0.08 2.20 -15.61
C ASN A 581 0.95 0.94 -15.78
N TYR A 582 1.21 0.22 -14.69
CA TYR A 582 2.21 -0.85 -14.66
C TYR A 582 1.62 -2.25 -14.55
N ILE A 583 0.45 -2.39 -13.91
CA ILE A 583 -0.22 -3.68 -13.75
C ILE A 583 -0.56 -4.28 -15.12
N GLY A 584 -0.06 -5.49 -15.39
CA GLY A 584 -0.24 -6.16 -16.69
C GLY A 584 0.51 -5.51 -17.86
N ALA A 585 1.38 -4.52 -17.61
CA ALA A 585 2.14 -3.86 -18.67
C ALA A 585 3.32 -4.71 -19.16
N ASP A 586 3.66 -4.56 -20.45
CA ASP A 586 4.80 -5.26 -21.05
C ASP A 586 6.11 -4.91 -20.35
N GLY A 587 6.84 -5.92 -19.89
CA GLY A 587 8.13 -5.74 -19.22
C GLY A 587 8.04 -5.51 -17.71
N THR A 588 6.84 -5.61 -17.13
CA THR A 588 6.61 -5.64 -15.68
C THR A 588 6.43 -7.08 -15.20
N ASP A 589 7.01 -7.41 -14.05
CA ASP A 589 6.74 -8.63 -13.29
C ASP A 589 5.57 -8.39 -12.33
N ASP A 590 4.35 -8.79 -12.71
CA ASP A 590 3.18 -8.75 -11.82
C ASP A 590 3.34 -9.73 -10.64
N PRO A 591 2.78 -9.40 -9.46
CA PRO A 591 2.79 -10.32 -8.31
C PRO A 591 1.88 -11.52 -8.58
N THR A 592 2.11 -12.62 -7.85
CA THR A 592 1.24 -13.81 -7.94
C THR A 592 -0.12 -13.57 -7.26
N TRP A 593 -0.14 -12.76 -6.20
CA TRP A 593 -1.35 -12.46 -5.44
C TRP A 593 -1.25 -11.09 -4.77
N THR A 594 -2.39 -10.44 -4.55
CA THR A 594 -2.47 -9.18 -3.79
C THR A 594 -3.64 -9.21 -2.82
N ARG A 595 -3.49 -8.54 -1.68
CA ARG A 595 -4.56 -8.24 -0.73
C ARG A 595 -4.47 -6.76 -0.37
N VAL A 596 -5.55 -6.01 -0.56
CA VAL A 596 -5.61 -4.59 -0.16
C VAL A 596 -6.63 -4.46 0.95
N VAL A 597 -6.20 -4.05 2.13
CA VAL A 597 -7.04 -3.97 3.33
C VAL A 597 -7.29 -2.51 3.65
N MET A 598 -8.54 -2.09 3.69
CA MET A 598 -8.93 -0.71 3.96
C MET A 598 -10.03 -0.67 5.02
N GLY A 599 -10.04 0.36 5.86
CA GLY A 599 -11.17 0.59 6.77
C GLY A 599 -12.40 0.98 5.96
N ALA A 600 -13.52 0.26 6.08
CA ALA A 600 -14.72 0.56 5.30
C ALA A 600 -15.27 1.98 5.54
N SER A 601 -14.91 2.61 6.66
CA SER A 601 -15.27 3.99 7.01
C SER A 601 -14.11 4.99 6.88
N GLU A 602 -12.91 4.58 6.45
CA GLU A 602 -11.74 5.47 6.44
C GLU A 602 -11.87 6.60 5.40
N GLY A 603 -11.49 7.83 5.75
CA GLY A 603 -11.62 9.00 4.86
C GLY A 603 -10.37 9.31 4.04
N ASP A 604 -9.25 8.65 4.31
CA ASP A 604 -7.93 9.01 3.77
C ASP A 604 -7.76 8.68 2.29
N MET A 605 -8.47 7.65 1.80
CA MET A 605 -8.49 7.24 0.40
C MET A 605 -9.85 6.69 -0.02
N SER A 606 -10.26 6.98 -1.26
CA SER A 606 -11.51 6.48 -1.83
C SER A 606 -11.47 4.95 -1.98
N MET A 607 -12.58 4.28 -1.67
CA MET A 607 -12.70 2.83 -1.89
C MET A 607 -12.64 2.48 -3.39
N PHE A 608 -12.96 3.42 -4.27
CA PHE A 608 -12.81 3.22 -5.70
C PHE A 608 -11.34 3.08 -6.13
N GLY A 609 -10.39 3.63 -5.36
CA GLY A 609 -8.96 3.46 -5.59
C GLY A 609 -8.55 1.99 -5.49
N SER A 610 -8.93 1.31 -4.39
CA SER A 610 -8.65 -0.11 -4.20
C SER A 610 -9.42 -0.99 -5.18
N LEU A 611 -10.67 -0.66 -5.49
CA LEU A 611 -11.46 -1.35 -6.51
C LEU A 611 -10.79 -1.30 -7.89
N ASN A 612 -10.29 -0.14 -8.31
CA ASN A 612 -9.59 0.01 -9.59
C ASN A 612 -8.30 -0.81 -9.66
N MET A 613 -7.53 -0.88 -8.57
CA MET A 613 -6.35 -1.74 -8.51
C MET A 613 -6.71 -3.23 -8.59
N GLU A 614 -7.77 -3.66 -7.91
CA GLU A 614 -8.24 -5.05 -8.00
C GLU A 614 -8.69 -5.41 -9.41
N ILE A 615 -9.49 -4.56 -10.05
CA ILE A 615 -9.91 -4.76 -11.45
C ILE A 615 -8.68 -4.90 -12.36
N ALA A 616 -7.68 -4.03 -12.19
CA ALA A 616 -6.45 -4.07 -12.98
C ALA A 616 -5.70 -5.40 -12.78
N TRP A 617 -5.47 -5.82 -11.53
CA TRP A 617 -4.77 -7.05 -11.21
C TRP A 617 -5.52 -8.31 -11.67
N LEU A 618 -6.84 -8.37 -11.47
CA LEU A 618 -7.64 -9.49 -11.96
C LEU A 618 -7.57 -9.60 -13.49
N ASN A 619 -7.58 -8.47 -14.20
CA ASN A 619 -7.41 -8.44 -15.66
C ASN A 619 -6.00 -8.83 -16.12
N ALA A 620 -4.98 -8.57 -15.30
CA ALA A 620 -3.61 -9.06 -15.50
C ALA A 620 -3.44 -10.54 -15.14
N GLY A 621 -4.46 -11.19 -14.57
CA GLY A 621 -4.43 -12.61 -14.17
C GLY A 621 -3.82 -12.85 -12.78
N VAL A 622 -3.66 -11.79 -11.99
CA VAL A 622 -3.21 -11.84 -10.60
C VAL A 622 -4.36 -12.24 -9.69
N ASN A 623 -4.07 -13.03 -8.65
CA ASN A 623 -5.04 -13.35 -7.61
C ASN A 623 -5.18 -12.17 -6.63
N ALA A 624 -6.06 -11.23 -6.95
CA ALA A 624 -6.31 -10.03 -6.15
C ALA A 624 -7.55 -10.16 -5.27
N THR A 625 -7.53 -9.47 -4.13
CA THR A 625 -8.67 -9.36 -3.22
C THR A 625 -8.61 -8.02 -2.51
N ILE A 626 -9.73 -7.32 -2.44
CA ILE A 626 -9.92 -6.20 -1.51
C ILE A 626 -10.64 -6.65 -0.24
N GLU A 627 -10.25 -6.06 0.88
CA GLU A 627 -10.93 -6.21 2.16
C GLU A 627 -11.30 -4.83 2.69
N TRP A 628 -12.60 -4.55 2.75
CA TRP A 628 -13.13 -3.34 3.39
C TRP A 628 -13.60 -3.69 4.79
N GLN A 629 -12.69 -3.49 5.75
CA GLN A 629 -12.85 -3.86 7.15
C GLN A 629 -13.88 -2.99 7.85
N TRP A 630 -14.97 -3.62 8.28
CA TRP A 630 -16.07 -2.95 8.98
C TRP A 630 -15.67 -2.53 10.38
N ASP A 631 -16.08 -1.31 10.76
CA ASP A 631 -15.62 -0.64 11.98
C ASP A 631 -14.06 -0.55 12.02
N GLY A 632 -13.43 -0.54 10.84
CA GLY A 632 -12.01 -0.31 10.64
C GLY A 632 -11.73 1.15 10.39
N GLY A 633 -10.77 1.72 11.13
CA GLY A 633 -10.20 3.02 10.83
C GLY A 633 -9.06 2.93 9.82
N HIS A 634 -8.33 4.05 9.67
CA HIS A 634 -7.14 4.12 8.84
C HIS A 634 -6.04 3.15 9.34
N VAL A 635 -5.46 2.37 8.41
CA VAL A 635 -4.54 1.26 8.67
C VAL A 635 -5.16 0.26 9.67
N PRO A 636 -6.21 -0.46 9.24
CA PRO A 636 -6.95 -1.32 10.13
C PRO A 636 -6.09 -2.50 10.62
N SER A 637 -6.28 -2.88 11.88
CA SER A 637 -5.61 -4.04 12.47
C SER A 637 -6.19 -5.35 11.94
N GLU A 638 -5.32 -6.36 11.88
CA GLU A 638 -5.70 -7.76 11.70
C GLU A 638 -6.84 -8.15 12.66
N THR A 639 -7.88 -8.80 12.14
CA THR A 639 -9.11 -9.05 12.90
C THR A 639 -9.75 -10.38 12.53
N LEU A 640 -10.63 -10.86 13.40
CA LEU A 640 -11.42 -12.08 13.21
C LEU A 640 -10.58 -13.30 12.80
N GLY A 641 -9.34 -13.39 13.31
CA GLY A 641 -8.41 -14.48 13.02
C GLY A 641 -7.75 -14.44 11.63
N GLU A 642 -7.92 -13.35 10.87
CA GLU A 642 -7.04 -13.06 9.73
C GLU A 642 -5.73 -12.47 10.24
N SER A 643 -4.62 -12.82 9.58
CA SER A 643 -3.32 -12.22 9.82
C SER A 643 -2.46 -12.21 8.55
N LEU A 644 -1.38 -11.42 8.56
CA LEU A 644 -0.37 -11.44 7.52
C LEU A 644 0.26 -12.84 7.42
N SER A 645 0.62 -13.45 8.54
CA SER A 645 1.22 -14.79 8.59
C SER A 645 0.29 -15.83 7.96
N LEU A 646 -1.00 -15.80 8.30
CA LEU A 646 -2.00 -16.69 7.73
C LEU A 646 -2.11 -16.51 6.22
N THR A 647 -2.21 -15.26 5.75
CA THR A 647 -2.32 -14.97 4.32
C THR A 647 -1.09 -15.49 3.56
N VAL A 648 0.11 -15.23 4.06
CA VAL A 648 1.37 -15.68 3.45
C VAL A 648 1.42 -17.22 3.41
N ASP A 649 1.11 -17.88 4.52
CA ASP A 649 1.12 -19.34 4.62
C ASP A 649 0.07 -20.02 3.72
N GLU A 650 -1.14 -19.45 3.61
CA GLU A 650 -2.17 -19.92 2.68
C GLU A 650 -1.73 -19.80 1.22
N MET A 651 -1.08 -18.68 0.86
CA MET A 651 -0.57 -18.48 -0.49
C MET A 651 0.62 -19.40 -0.79
N VAL A 652 1.49 -19.65 0.19
CA VAL A 652 2.57 -20.64 0.04
C VAL A 652 1.97 -22.02 -0.20
N GLY A 653 1.01 -22.45 0.63
CA GLY A 653 0.31 -23.71 0.47
C GLY A 653 -0.51 -23.84 -0.84
N LYS A 654 -0.94 -22.71 -1.41
CA LYS A 654 -1.66 -22.64 -2.69
C LYS A 654 -0.74 -22.78 -3.90
N TYR A 655 0.40 -22.09 -3.89
CA TYR A 655 1.27 -21.96 -5.07
C TYR A 655 2.51 -22.86 -5.04
N ASP A 656 2.97 -23.31 -3.87
CA ASP A 656 4.02 -24.32 -3.75
C ASP A 656 3.43 -25.70 -3.52
N LYS A 657 3.52 -26.56 -4.54
CA LYS A 657 3.02 -27.95 -4.48
C LYS A 657 3.74 -28.84 -3.46
N SER A 658 4.92 -28.43 -3.00
CA SER A 658 5.66 -29.13 -1.93
C SER A 658 5.26 -28.65 -0.53
N ALA A 659 4.61 -27.49 -0.42
CA ALA A 659 4.14 -26.95 0.84
C ALA A 659 2.82 -27.60 1.30
N LYS A 660 2.52 -27.45 2.58
CA LYS A 660 1.27 -27.94 3.17
C LYS A 660 0.18 -26.94 2.80
N LYS A 661 -0.99 -27.44 2.38
CA LYS A 661 -2.15 -26.56 2.21
C LYS A 661 -2.58 -26.05 3.60
N ILE A 662 -2.52 -24.74 3.79
CA ILE A 662 -3.00 -24.05 4.97
C ILE A 662 -4.42 -23.56 4.72
N THR A 663 -5.23 -23.59 5.76
CA THR A 663 -6.57 -23.00 5.83
C THR A 663 -6.74 -22.44 7.22
N LYS A 664 -7.37 -21.27 7.33
CA LYS A 664 -7.78 -20.70 8.63
C LYS A 664 -8.35 -21.74 9.60
N ALA A 665 -7.81 -21.74 10.82
CA ALA A 665 -8.26 -22.64 11.88
C ALA A 665 -9.73 -22.35 12.23
N LYS A 666 -10.47 -23.35 12.71
CA LYS A 666 -11.86 -23.15 13.13
C LYS A 666 -11.91 -22.28 14.39
N ALA A 667 -12.82 -21.31 14.41
CA ALA A 667 -13.09 -20.49 15.59
C ALA A 667 -13.35 -21.36 16.85
N GLU A 668 -12.68 -21.00 17.93
CA GLU A 668 -12.98 -21.54 19.25
C GLU A 668 -14.28 -20.93 19.80
N THR A 669 -14.93 -21.62 20.74
CA THR A 669 -16.15 -21.10 21.35
C THR A 669 -15.78 -19.99 22.33
N VAL A 670 -16.19 -18.76 22.03
CA VAL A 670 -16.08 -17.63 22.96
C VAL A 670 -17.04 -17.87 24.13
N THR A 671 -16.48 -18.06 25.33
CA THR A 671 -17.24 -18.37 26.56
C THR A 671 -17.15 -17.30 27.63
N GLU A 672 -16.24 -16.35 27.47
CA GLU A 672 -16.04 -15.20 28.35
C GLU A 672 -16.32 -13.92 27.56
N ASN A 673 -16.93 -12.94 28.23
CA ASN A 673 -17.07 -11.61 27.65
C ASN A 673 -15.77 -10.80 27.83
N GLY A 674 -15.57 -9.78 27.00
CA GLY A 674 -14.51 -8.79 27.22
C GLY A 674 -14.77 -7.90 28.44
N ASP A 675 -13.84 -6.99 28.72
CA ASP A 675 -13.80 -6.15 29.92
C ASP A 675 -14.20 -4.68 29.67
N ALA A 676 -14.64 -4.33 28.46
CA ALA A 676 -15.04 -2.96 28.14
C ALA A 676 -16.30 -2.54 28.91
N THR A 677 -16.34 -1.29 29.37
CA THR A 677 -17.46 -0.77 30.15
C THR A 677 -18.57 -0.15 29.31
N GLU A 678 -18.31 0.13 28.03
CA GLU A 678 -19.26 0.72 27.10
C GLU A 678 -19.04 0.22 25.67
N ALA A 679 -20.10 0.22 24.86
CA ALA A 679 -20.03 -0.16 23.46
C ALA A 679 -19.36 0.96 22.65
N THR A 680 -18.43 0.59 21.79
CA THR A 680 -17.73 1.50 20.87
C THR A 680 -18.07 1.24 19.41
N GLY A 681 -18.78 0.15 19.12
CA GLY A 681 -19.15 -0.23 17.77
C GLY A 681 -20.11 0.77 17.12
N THR A 682 -19.96 0.94 15.82
CA THR A 682 -20.86 1.80 15.03
C THR A 682 -22.20 1.09 14.77
N ASP A 683 -23.33 1.70 15.14
CA ASP A 683 -24.67 1.24 14.72
C ASP A 683 -24.88 1.53 13.23
N ILE A 684 -24.90 0.46 12.43
CA ILE A 684 -25.10 0.52 10.98
C ILE A 684 -26.48 0.00 10.56
N SER A 685 -27.34 -0.39 11.52
CA SER A 685 -28.61 -1.06 11.27
C SER A 685 -29.59 -0.24 10.42
N SER A 686 -29.42 1.08 10.37
CA SER A 686 -30.22 1.97 9.53
C SER A 686 -29.85 1.93 8.03
N TRP A 687 -28.62 1.55 7.70
CA TRP A 687 -28.13 1.41 6.32
C TRP A 687 -28.24 -0.02 5.79
N VAL A 688 -28.20 -1.03 6.68
CA VAL A 688 -28.18 -2.45 6.30
C VAL A 688 -29.57 -3.06 6.31
N LYS A 689 -29.93 -3.77 5.23
CA LYS A 689 -31.10 -4.67 5.23
C LYS A 689 -30.66 -6.10 5.53
N THR A 690 -31.32 -6.73 6.51
CA THR A 690 -31.05 -8.12 6.88
C THR A 690 -32.20 -9.05 6.50
N LYS A 691 -31.86 -10.28 6.12
CA LYS A 691 -32.81 -11.37 5.90
C LYS A 691 -32.27 -12.66 6.52
N LYS A 692 -33.15 -13.49 7.09
CA LYS A 692 -32.75 -14.83 7.54
C LYS A 692 -32.32 -15.68 6.35
N SER A 693 -31.17 -16.34 6.46
CA SER A 693 -30.61 -17.19 5.42
C SER A 693 -29.98 -18.43 6.03
N SER A 694 -30.36 -19.61 5.56
CA SER A 694 -29.68 -20.86 5.94
C SER A 694 -28.40 -21.12 5.15
N LYS A 695 -28.02 -20.21 4.23
CA LYS A 695 -26.83 -20.33 3.39
C LYS A 695 -25.60 -19.66 3.98
N THR A 696 -25.76 -18.90 5.06
CA THR A 696 -24.70 -18.12 5.71
C THR A 696 -24.42 -18.66 7.11
N THR A 697 -23.20 -18.48 7.61
CA THR A 697 -22.78 -19.00 8.93
C THR A 697 -23.46 -18.24 10.07
N SER A 698 -23.70 -16.94 9.87
CA SER A 698 -24.44 -16.07 10.79
C SER A 698 -25.93 -16.37 10.86
N GLY A 699 -26.49 -17.08 9.87
CA GLY A 699 -27.93 -17.21 9.70
C GLY A 699 -28.61 -15.94 9.15
N LEU A 700 -27.83 -14.89 8.82
CA LEU A 700 -28.29 -13.64 8.24
C LEU A 700 -27.61 -13.39 6.89
N SER A 701 -28.36 -12.83 5.96
CA SER A 701 -27.87 -12.24 4.72
C SER A 701 -28.05 -10.73 4.81
N VAL A 702 -26.99 -9.98 4.52
CA VAL A 702 -26.98 -8.51 4.50
C VAL A 702 -27.06 -7.98 3.07
N SER A 703 -27.59 -6.77 2.91
CA SER A 703 -27.62 -6.04 1.64
C SER A 703 -27.76 -4.54 1.87
N PHE A 704 -27.31 -3.75 0.90
CA PHE A 704 -27.36 -2.30 0.88
C PHE A 704 -28.14 -1.78 -0.33
N THR A 705 -28.56 -0.53 -0.26
CA THR A 705 -28.75 0.26 -1.48
C THR A 705 -27.47 1.03 -1.74
N LEU A 706 -27.17 1.34 -3.00
CA LEU A 706 -26.01 2.18 -3.34
C LEU A 706 -25.99 3.50 -2.55
N ALA A 707 -27.16 4.14 -2.39
CA ALA A 707 -27.31 5.34 -1.57
C ALA A 707 -26.94 5.13 -0.09
N ALA A 708 -27.25 3.97 0.50
CA ALA A 708 -26.91 3.67 1.88
C ALA A 708 -25.41 3.39 2.04
N ALA A 709 -24.79 2.71 1.07
CA ALA A 709 -23.34 2.52 1.03
C ALA A 709 -22.60 3.87 0.88
N ALA A 710 -23.06 4.72 -0.04
CA ALA A 710 -22.52 6.08 -0.22
C ALA A 710 -22.66 6.92 1.05
N ALA A 711 -23.83 6.95 1.68
CA ALA A 711 -24.05 7.71 2.92
C ALA A 711 -23.19 7.19 4.09
N TYR A 712 -23.01 5.87 4.22
CA TYR A 712 -22.08 5.30 5.21
C TYR A 712 -20.65 5.77 4.96
N ARG A 713 -20.19 5.72 3.70
CA ARG A 713 -18.85 6.15 3.31
C ARG A 713 -18.63 7.64 3.54
N ALA A 714 -19.55 8.47 3.07
CA ALA A 714 -19.49 9.91 3.17
C ALA A 714 -19.61 10.42 4.61
N LYS A 715 -20.13 9.62 5.56
CA LYS A 715 -20.15 9.99 6.97
C LYS A 715 -18.75 10.03 7.61
N GLY A 716 -17.82 9.20 7.13
CA GLY A 716 -16.42 9.17 7.57
C GLY A 716 -15.50 10.10 6.77
N ALA A 717 -16.05 10.81 5.77
CA ALA A 717 -15.31 11.73 4.92
C ALA A 717 -14.87 12.97 5.69
N SER A 718 -13.59 13.32 5.58
CA SER A 718 -12.99 14.46 6.28
C SER A 718 -12.06 15.32 5.41
N LYS A 719 -11.66 14.82 4.23
CA LYS A 719 -10.84 15.56 3.27
C LYS A 719 -11.67 16.61 2.52
N ALA A 720 -11.05 17.73 2.17
CA ALA A 720 -11.64 18.74 1.30
C ALA A 720 -11.71 18.26 -0.16
N VAL A 721 -12.32 19.07 -1.04
CA VAL A 721 -12.30 18.82 -2.49
C VAL A 721 -11.64 19.99 -3.22
N PRO A 722 -10.51 19.80 -3.93
CA PRO A 722 -9.70 18.57 -4.02
C PRO A 722 -9.08 18.16 -2.67
N GLY A 723 -8.81 16.87 -2.51
CA GLY A 723 -8.38 16.24 -1.27
C GLY A 723 -6.96 15.63 -1.30
N PHE A 724 -6.29 15.62 -2.46
CA PHE A 724 -4.91 15.16 -2.62
C PHE A 724 -4.03 16.21 -3.31
N ASP A 725 -4.42 16.69 -4.50
CA ASP A 725 -3.86 17.92 -5.09
C ASP A 725 -4.55 19.14 -4.50
N VAL A 726 -4.23 19.41 -3.23
CA VAL A 726 -4.93 20.38 -2.38
C VAL A 726 -4.57 21.79 -2.84
N ILE A 727 -5.55 22.71 -2.80
CA ILE A 727 -5.37 24.07 -3.31
C ILE A 727 -4.19 24.77 -2.63
N ASP A 728 -4.01 24.59 -1.33
CA ASP A 728 -2.93 25.22 -0.56
C ASP A 728 -1.68 24.34 -0.37
N TYR A 729 -1.51 23.30 -1.21
CA TYR A 729 -0.52 22.23 -1.08
C TYR A 729 -0.69 21.38 0.20
N GLY A 730 -1.04 20.11 0.01
CA GLY A 730 -1.23 19.08 1.01
C GLY A 730 -0.08 18.07 1.04
N GLN A 731 -0.26 16.98 1.79
CA GLN A 731 0.81 16.01 2.08
C GLN A 731 1.37 15.34 0.82
N GLU A 732 0.50 15.07 -0.15
CA GLU A 732 0.81 14.40 -1.41
C GLU A 732 1.44 15.35 -2.44
N ASP A 733 1.17 16.66 -2.39
CA ASP A 733 1.76 17.67 -3.29
C ASP A 733 3.28 17.78 -3.16
N TYR A 734 3.79 17.53 -1.95
CA TYR A 734 5.22 17.49 -1.66
C TYR A 734 5.92 16.25 -2.24
N GLU A 735 5.21 15.17 -2.57
CA GLU A 735 5.83 14.02 -3.24
C GLU A 735 6.19 14.35 -4.69
N PHE A 736 5.50 15.31 -5.29
CA PHE A 736 5.69 15.73 -6.68
C PHE A 736 6.46 17.05 -6.81
N GLY A 737 7.26 17.39 -5.81
CA GLY A 737 8.26 18.47 -5.86
C GLY A 737 9.31 18.28 -6.95
N ASN A 738 10.27 19.20 -7.01
CA ASN A 738 11.50 19.08 -7.76
C ASN A 738 12.67 19.71 -6.98
N ALA A 739 13.88 19.56 -7.54
CA ALA A 739 15.13 20.12 -7.01
C ALA A 739 15.08 21.58 -6.51
N THR A 740 14.16 22.41 -7.03
CA THR A 740 14.01 23.84 -6.70
C THR A 740 12.68 24.23 -6.05
N GLN A 741 11.68 23.34 -6.03
CA GLN A 741 10.32 23.61 -5.54
C GLN A 741 9.79 22.37 -4.79
N ASP A 742 9.60 22.48 -3.49
CA ASP A 742 9.26 21.35 -2.59
C ASP A 742 7.87 20.74 -2.85
N ALA A 743 6.91 21.54 -3.31
CA ALA A 743 5.55 21.10 -3.63
C ALA A 743 5.06 21.71 -4.94
N ARG A 744 4.35 20.92 -5.74
CA ARG A 744 3.74 21.32 -7.01
C ARG A 744 2.37 20.70 -7.14
N HIS A 745 1.42 21.43 -7.72
CA HIS A 745 0.18 20.83 -8.23
C HIS A 745 0.49 19.83 -9.35
N TRP A 746 -0.31 18.78 -9.45
CA TRP A 746 0.03 17.60 -10.26
C TRP A 746 -1.17 16.89 -10.90
N ASP A 747 -2.39 17.11 -10.41
CA ASP A 747 -3.61 16.50 -10.95
C ASP A 747 -4.13 17.29 -12.16
N LYS A 748 -3.90 16.71 -13.34
CA LYS A 748 -4.36 17.24 -14.63
C LYS A 748 -5.89 17.33 -14.75
N TYR A 749 -6.64 16.50 -14.03
CA TYR A 749 -8.11 16.50 -14.04
C TYR A 749 -8.68 17.61 -13.17
N VAL A 750 -8.06 17.88 -12.01
CA VAL A 750 -8.36 19.08 -11.21
C VAL A 750 -8.14 20.33 -12.06
N LEU A 751 -6.99 20.45 -12.72
CA LEU A 751 -6.72 21.56 -13.63
C LEU A 751 -7.73 21.67 -14.77
N ALA A 752 -8.12 20.55 -15.39
CA ALA A 752 -9.11 20.54 -16.46
C ALA A 752 -10.45 21.12 -15.99
N VAL A 753 -10.96 20.68 -14.84
CA VAL A 753 -12.20 21.18 -14.23
C VAL A 753 -12.11 22.67 -13.92
N LEU A 754 -11.00 23.11 -13.31
CA LEU A 754 -10.78 24.53 -12.98
C LEU A 754 -10.77 25.41 -14.24
N GLN A 755 -10.23 24.91 -15.36
CA GLN A 755 -10.20 25.64 -16.63
C GLN A 755 -11.56 25.67 -17.33
N GLU A 756 -12.23 24.52 -17.43
CA GLU A 756 -13.48 24.39 -18.17
C GLU A 756 -14.63 25.14 -17.49
N HIS A 757 -14.62 25.18 -16.15
CA HIS A 757 -15.69 25.74 -15.34
C HIS A 757 -15.30 27.03 -14.60
N GLU A 758 -14.28 27.74 -15.08
CA GLU A 758 -13.79 29.00 -14.49
C GLU A 758 -14.93 30.00 -14.23
N ASP A 759 -15.84 30.19 -15.19
CA ASP A 759 -16.97 31.14 -15.07
C ASP A 759 -17.95 30.78 -13.93
N GLU A 760 -18.08 29.51 -13.57
CA GLU A 760 -18.98 29.03 -12.51
C GLU A 760 -18.29 28.88 -11.16
N LEU A 761 -16.99 28.59 -11.15
CA LEU A 761 -16.19 28.35 -9.95
C LEU A 761 -15.60 29.64 -9.37
N SER A 762 -15.13 30.55 -10.23
CA SER A 762 -14.48 31.81 -9.82
C SER A 762 -15.35 32.68 -8.89
N PRO A 763 -16.69 32.82 -9.10
CA PRO A 763 -17.54 33.58 -8.19
C PRO A 763 -17.77 32.91 -6.82
N LEU A 764 -17.51 31.61 -6.69
CA LEU A 764 -17.71 30.83 -5.46
C LEU A 764 -16.43 30.76 -4.62
N PHE A 765 -15.27 30.90 -5.25
CA PHE A 765 -13.97 30.76 -4.60
C PHE A 765 -13.78 31.80 -3.47
N ASN A 766 -13.54 31.32 -2.25
CA ASN A 766 -13.44 32.12 -1.04
C ASN A 766 -14.68 32.99 -0.76
N ALA A 767 -15.85 32.62 -1.31
CA ALA A 767 -17.10 33.30 -1.03
C ALA A 767 -17.65 32.88 0.36
N SER A 768 -18.09 33.86 1.14
CA SER A 768 -18.61 33.71 2.51
C SER A 768 -20.04 33.20 2.58
#